data_AF-A0A8C1KF39-F1
#
_entry.id   AF-A0A8C1KF39-F1
#
_cell.length_a   1.000
_cell.length_b   1.000
_cell.length_c   1.000
_cell.angle_alpha   90.00
_cell.angle_beta   90.00
_cell.angle_gamma   90.00
#
_symmetry.space_group_name_H-M   'P 1'
#
loop_
_entity.id
_entity.type
_entity.pdbx_description
1 polymer ?
#
loop_
_entity_poly.entity_id
_entity_poly.type
_entity_poly.pdbx_seq_one_letter_code
_entity_poly.pdbx_strand_id
1 'polypeptide(L)'
;MVLSELYWDHHIPLPKLGPLQSRLVTAFVALVCFINSYDGDFVFDDSEAIINNKDLNPDTPLSNIWKNDFWGSNLSSNSSHKSYRPLTVLTFRINYLLAGGLHPIGFHMLNVALHCVISVLMIDVFAILIGGLVHDGRGAKLSLSPKASFLAALFFASHPVHTESVAGIVGRADLLCALFFQLSFLVYCKAFQGGDKKFSVLWIFGSILLCAVAMLCKEQGITVLGVNAAYDILMVCNLNIYELAHQLLSRRKSADIGGLVRSGLLMRLALLFLGGSFLLYARWRIMGTGPPSFTEVDNPASFAENVILRIVNYNYYYSLNAWLLLCPWWLCFDWSMGCVPLIKSATDWRIFWPLLLWCCLMGLVYQALCSQDSNKRRTLTFGLVLLVIPFLPASNLFFRVGFVIAERVLYLSSAGYCLILAYAVGFCSCHWKKHKRLLRAATLTLLCVNVARSAQRSQQWRSEQSLFASALSVCPLNAKVHYNVGKNLADRGNQSAAVKYYREAVRLHPKYVHAMNNLGNILKERNELKEAEVLLSAAVNIQPDFAAAWMNLGIVQNSLKKFDKAEQSYWNAIRFRKKYPDCYYNLGRLYADLNRSIDALNAWRNATMLKPDHSLAWNNMVILLDNTGNLAQAELIGKEALKILPKDHTIMFSLANVLGKQEKYKESEGFFLNALKINPNVASCHGNLAVLYHRWGKLDLAKRHYELSLRLDPSAPGTKENYNMLKRKLELRQRTVG
;
A
#
# COMPACT_ATOMS: atom_id res chain seq x y z
N MET A 1 -52.31 -8.41 -0.47
CA MET A 1 -51.79 -7.24 0.27
C MET A 1 -51.48 -6.17 -0.76
N VAL A 2 -52.29 -5.11 -0.85
CA VAL A 2 -52.05 -4.00 -1.80
C VAL A 2 -50.83 -3.24 -1.28
N LEU A 3 -49.66 -3.51 -1.84
CA LEU A 3 -48.42 -2.76 -1.56
C LEU A 3 -48.64 -1.32 -2.02
N SER A 4 -48.88 -0.41 -1.08
CA SER A 4 -48.92 1.02 -1.34
C SER A 4 -47.62 1.43 -2.02
N GLU A 5 -47.69 2.10 -3.16
CA GLU A 5 -46.54 2.76 -3.78
C GLU A 5 -45.76 3.55 -2.71
N LEU A 6 -44.42 3.54 -2.76
CA LEU A 6 -43.61 4.42 -1.91
C LEU A 6 -44.03 5.87 -2.21
N TYR A 7 -44.87 6.44 -1.33
CA TYR A 7 -45.52 7.73 -1.53
C TYR A 7 -44.56 8.87 -1.89
N TRP A 8 -43.31 8.80 -1.38
CA TRP A 8 -42.29 9.82 -1.61
C TRP A 8 -41.40 9.55 -2.84
N ASP A 9 -41.37 8.33 -3.39
CA ASP A 9 -40.51 7.96 -4.53
C ASP A 9 -40.85 8.77 -5.79
N HIS A 10 -42.15 8.97 -6.03
CA HIS A 10 -42.65 9.78 -7.15
C HIS A 10 -42.18 11.23 -7.11
N HIS A 11 -41.91 11.76 -5.91
CA HIS A 11 -41.50 13.15 -5.70
C HIS A 11 -40.01 13.39 -5.92
N ILE A 12 -39.20 12.35 -6.06
CA ILE A 12 -37.77 12.47 -6.35
C ILE A 12 -37.58 13.11 -7.74
N PRO A 13 -36.74 14.16 -7.85
CA PRO A 13 -36.61 14.95 -9.06
C PRO A 13 -35.73 14.29 -10.15
N LEU A 14 -35.88 12.97 -10.32
CA LEU A 14 -35.25 12.18 -11.38
C LEU A 14 -36.28 11.74 -12.43
N PRO A 15 -35.86 11.57 -13.69
CA PRO A 15 -36.70 10.93 -14.70
C PRO A 15 -36.99 9.47 -14.31
N LYS A 16 -38.16 8.96 -14.70
CA LYS A 16 -38.48 7.54 -14.56
C LYS A 16 -37.75 6.80 -15.68
N LEU A 17 -36.73 6.01 -15.33
CA LEU A 17 -35.95 5.22 -16.28
C LEU A 17 -36.36 3.75 -16.24
N GLY A 18 -36.25 3.08 -17.37
CA GLY A 18 -36.37 1.61 -17.41
C GLY A 18 -35.22 0.92 -16.65
N PRO A 19 -35.38 -0.35 -16.24
CA PRO A 19 -34.36 -1.05 -15.45
C PRO A 19 -33.00 -1.18 -16.16
N LEU A 20 -32.99 -1.38 -17.48
CA LEU A 20 -31.76 -1.43 -18.25
C LEU A 20 -31.09 -0.04 -18.29
N GLN A 21 -31.89 1.01 -18.52
CA GLN A 21 -31.39 2.39 -18.60
C GLN A 21 -30.79 2.84 -17.27
N SER A 22 -31.44 2.58 -16.13
CA SER A 22 -30.91 2.95 -14.81
C SER A 22 -29.59 2.24 -14.52
N ARG A 23 -29.47 0.95 -14.85
CA ARG A 23 -28.22 0.19 -14.71
C ARG A 23 -27.10 0.74 -15.59
N LEU A 24 -27.38 1.05 -16.85
CA LEU A 24 -26.39 1.63 -17.78
C LEU A 24 -25.92 3.01 -17.32
N VAL A 25 -26.84 3.87 -16.86
CA VAL A 25 -26.48 5.20 -16.34
C VAL A 25 -25.63 5.08 -15.08
N THR A 26 -25.99 4.21 -14.14
CA THR A 26 -25.18 4.00 -12.92
C THR A 26 -23.80 3.45 -13.25
N ALA A 27 -23.69 2.49 -14.17
CA ALA A 27 -22.40 1.96 -14.63
C ALA A 27 -21.55 3.06 -15.30
N PHE A 28 -22.17 3.89 -16.14
CA PHE A 28 -21.48 4.99 -16.80
C PHE A 28 -20.97 6.04 -15.80
N VAL A 29 -21.78 6.42 -14.81
CA VAL A 29 -21.35 7.35 -13.75
C VAL A 29 -20.19 6.77 -12.95
N ALA A 30 -20.28 5.50 -12.52
CA ALA A 30 -19.19 4.80 -11.84
C ALA A 30 -17.90 4.78 -12.70
N LEU A 31 -18.02 4.52 -14.00
CA LEU A 31 -16.90 4.51 -14.93
C LEU A 31 -16.23 5.90 -15.02
N VAL A 32 -17.02 6.95 -15.27
CA VAL A 32 -16.50 8.33 -15.43
C VAL A 32 -15.76 8.82 -14.18
N CYS A 33 -16.21 8.43 -12.99
CA CYS A 33 -15.58 8.81 -11.72
C CYS A 33 -14.14 8.29 -11.54
N PHE A 34 -13.81 7.11 -12.11
CA PHE A 34 -12.58 6.40 -11.78
C PHE A 34 -11.75 5.98 -13.00
N ILE A 35 -12.27 6.12 -14.23
CA ILE A 35 -11.57 5.71 -15.44
C ILE A 35 -10.21 6.41 -15.61
N ASN A 36 -10.06 7.63 -15.13
CA ASN A 36 -8.83 8.41 -15.30
C ASN A 36 -7.62 7.88 -14.52
N SER A 37 -7.79 6.88 -13.65
CA SER A 37 -6.69 6.16 -12.99
C SER A 37 -6.26 4.89 -13.72
N TYR A 38 -6.81 4.58 -14.90
CA TYR A 38 -6.57 3.31 -15.59
C TYR A 38 -5.11 3.05 -15.99
N ASP A 39 -4.37 4.12 -16.28
CA ASP A 39 -2.99 4.13 -16.73
C ASP A 39 -2.06 4.66 -15.62
N GLY A 40 -2.45 4.47 -14.36
CA GLY A 40 -1.60 4.70 -13.21
C GLY A 40 -0.46 3.68 -13.09
N ASP A 41 0.58 4.07 -12.34
CA ASP A 41 1.66 3.19 -11.91
C ASP A 41 1.24 2.36 -10.68
N PHE A 42 2.05 1.37 -10.30
CA PHE A 42 1.94 0.77 -8.96
C PHE A 42 2.37 1.80 -7.91
N VAL A 43 1.49 2.13 -6.98
CA VAL A 43 1.75 3.19 -5.99
C VAL A 43 1.58 2.70 -4.55
N PHE A 44 2.39 3.24 -3.63
CA PHE A 44 2.22 3.04 -2.19
C PHE A 44 2.20 1.56 -1.79
N ASP A 45 1.06 1.04 -1.30
CA ASP A 45 0.93 -0.35 -0.84
C ASP A 45 1.01 -1.38 -1.99
N ASP A 46 0.85 -0.96 -3.25
CA ASP A 46 0.97 -1.83 -4.41
C ASP A 46 2.39 -2.39 -4.58
N SER A 47 3.42 -1.65 -4.15
CA SER A 47 4.81 -2.13 -4.19
C SER A 47 5.00 -3.39 -3.35
N GLU A 48 4.41 -3.45 -2.16
CA GLU A 48 4.55 -4.61 -1.28
C GLU A 48 3.57 -5.73 -1.63
N ALA A 49 2.30 -5.40 -1.88
CA ALA A 49 1.27 -6.41 -2.12
C ALA A 49 1.36 -7.08 -3.50
N ILE A 50 2.02 -6.44 -4.47
CA ILE A 50 2.05 -6.88 -5.88
C ILE A 50 3.49 -7.05 -6.35
N ILE A 51 4.30 -5.99 -6.39
CA ILE A 51 5.64 -6.03 -7.00
C ILE A 51 6.56 -6.97 -6.22
N ASN A 52 6.60 -6.82 -4.89
CA ASN A 52 7.48 -7.59 -4.01
C ASN A 52 6.85 -8.91 -3.53
N ASN A 53 5.57 -9.15 -3.87
CA ASN A 53 4.85 -10.33 -3.44
C ASN A 53 5.16 -11.53 -4.35
N LYS A 54 5.92 -12.49 -3.79
CA LYS A 54 6.37 -13.69 -4.50
C LYS A 54 5.25 -14.63 -4.89
N ASP A 55 4.08 -14.54 -4.26
CA ASP A 55 2.95 -15.43 -4.56
C ASP A 55 2.33 -15.17 -5.93
N LEU A 56 2.61 -14.00 -6.54
CA LEU A 56 2.20 -13.68 -7.90
C LEU A 56 3.09 -14.36 -8.95
N ASN A 57 4.31 -14.78 -8.60
CA ASN A 57 5.22 -15.43 -9.54
C ASN A 57 4.65 -16.81 -9.96
N PRO A 58 4.55 -17.11 -11.28
CA PRO A 58 4.15 -18.41 -11.79
C PRO A 58 4.94 -19.59 -11.21
N ASP A 59 6.23 -19.42 -10.93
CA ASP A 59 7.12 -20.45 -10.38
C ASP A 59 6.81 -20.79 -8.92
N THR A 60 6.14 -19.89 -8.20
CA THR A 60 5.77 -20.10 -6.79
C THR A 60 4.55 -21.02 -6.71
N PRO A 61 4.55 -22.10 -5.92
CA PRO A 61 3.40 -23.02 -5.82
C PRO A 61 2.09 -22.30 -5.47
N LEU A 62 1.00 -22.60 -6.18
CA LEU A 62 -0.30 -21.97 -5.94
C LEU A 62 -0.82 -22.21 -4.51
N SER A 63 -0.42 -23.29 -3.86
CA SER A 63 -0.80 -23.60 -2.48
C SER A 63 -0.28 -22.60 -1.46
N ASN A 64 0.74 -21.79 -1.80
CA ASN A 64 1.30 -20.78 -0.90
C ASN A 64 0.31 -19.67 -0.56
N ILE A 65 -0.61 -19.31 -1.46
CA ILE A 65 -1.62 -18.27 -1.20
C ILE A 65 -2.50 -18.61 0.02
N TRP A 66 -2.63 -19.89 0.36
CA TRP A 66 -3.40 -20.35 1.51
C TRP A 66 -2.60 -20.34 2.82
N LYS A 67 -1.27 -20.23 2.75
CA LYS A 67 -0.33 -20.23 3.89
C LYS A 67 0.27 -18.86 4.18
N ASN A 68 0.23 -17.96 3.21
CA ASN A 68 0.77 -16.61 3.31
C ASN A 68 -0.33 -15.59 3.60
N ASP A 69 0.08 -14.46 4.14
CA ASP A 69 -0.77 -13.27 4.23
C ASP A 69 -0.84 -12.54 2.88
N PHE A 70 -1.67 -11.51 2.85
CA PHE A 70 -1.90 -10.64 1.70
C PHE A 70 -0.62 -10.05 1.08
N TRP A 71 0.46 -9.93 1.86
CA TRP A 71 1.73 -9.33 1.46
C TRP A 71 2.77 -10.38 1.04
N GLY A 72 2.40 -11.66 1.02
CA GLY A 72 3.29 -12.77 0.63
C GLY A 72 4.18 -13.30 1.76
N SER A 73 3.92 -12.91 3.01
CA SER A 73 4.64 -13.42 4.18
C SER A 73 3.94 -14.62 4.79
N ASN A 74 4.68 -15.63 5.22
CA ASN A 74 4.10 -16.82 5.84
C ASN A 74 3.34 -16.46 7.13
N LEU A 75 2.08 -16.89 7.23
CA LEU A 75 1.20 -16.62 8.36
C LEU A 75 1.76 -17.12 9.69
N SER A 76 2.61 -18.13 9.73
CA SER A 76 3.23 -18.60 10.98
C SER A 76 4.34 -17.68 11.50
N SER A 77 4.86 -16.78 10.65
CA SER A 77 5.92 -15.85 11.03
C SER A 77 5.42 -14.75 11.97
N ASN A 78 6.27 -14.32 12.91
CA ASN A 78 6.00 -13.16 13.77
C ASN A 78 6.03 -11.83 13.00
N SER A 79 6.69 -11.80 11.83
CA SER A 79 6.73 -10.64 10.94
C SER A 79 5.50 -10.53 10.03
N SER A 80 4.62 -11.54 10.01
CA SER A 80 3.42 -11.50 9.20
C SER A 80 2.41 -10.48 9.75
N HIS A 81 1.78 -9.75 8.84
CA HIS A 81 0.69 -8.83 9.17
C HIS A 81 -0.63 -9.58 9.49
N LYS A 82 -0.66 -10.91 9.29
CA LYS A 82 -1.82 -11.78 9.52
C LYS A 82 -3.06 -11.42 8.69
N SER A 83 -2.92 -10.57 7.67
CA SER A 83 -4.00 -10.19 6.75
C SER A 83 -4.31 -11.34 5.78
N TYR A 84 -5.19 -12.25 6.16
CA TYR A 84 -5.53 -13.41 5.34
C TYR A 84 -6.55 -13.08 4.23
N ARG A 85 -6.09 -13.02 2.97
CA ARG A 85 -6.89 -12.61 1.79
C ARG A 85 -6.53 -13.42 0.52
N PRO A 86 -6.56 -14.77 0.57
CA PRO A 86 -6.04 -15.63 -0.50
C PRO A 86 -6.72 -15.42 -1.85
N LEU A 87 -8.03 -15.15 -1.88
CA LEU A 87 -8.75 -14.97 -3.14
C LEU A 87 -8.41 -13.64 -3.80
N THR A 88 -8.10 -12.60 -3.03
CA THR A 88 -7.62 -11.33 -3.60
C THR A 88 -6.25 -11.54 -4.25
N VAL A 89 -5.32 -12.19 -3.56
CA VAL A 89 -3.98 -12.51 -4.12
C VAL A 89 -4.11 -13.40 -5.36
N LEU A 90 -5.03 -14.37 -5.36
CA LEU A 90 -5.33 -15.19 -6.53
C LEU A 90 -5.73 -14.34 -7.74
N THR A 91 -6.59 -13.34 -7.55
CA THR A 91 -6.95 -12.44 -8.67
C THR A 91 -5.79 -11.60 -9.15
N PHE A 92 -4.85 -11.20 -8.29
CA PHE A 92 -3.62 -10.52 -8.73
C PHE A 92 -2.73 -11.45 -9.56
N ARG A 93 -2.57 -12.70 -9.12
CA ARG A 93 -1.81 -13.72 -9.85
C ARG A 93 -2.43 -14.03 -11.22
N ILE A 94 -3.76 -14.18 -11.30
CA ILE A 94 -4.46 -14.36 -12.57
C ILE A 94 -4.22 -13.15 -13.48
N ASN A 95 -4.29 -11.93 -12.94
CA ASN A 95 -4.05 -10.72 -13.71
C ASN A 95 -2.60 -10.64 -14.24
N TYR A 96 -1.61 -11.02 -13.43
CA TYR A 96 -0.21 -11.13 -13.83
C TYR A 96 -0.05 -12.12 -14.99
N LEU A 97 -0.66 -13.30 -14.87
CA LEU A 97 -0.60 -14.36 -15.89
C LEU A 97 -1.22 -13.92 -17.22
N LEU A 98 -2.42 -13.31 -17.17
CA LEU A 98 -3.12 -12.83 -18.37
C LEU A 98 -2.37 -11.71 -19.08
N ALA A 99 -1.69 -10.85 -18.34
CA ALA A 99 -0.91 -9.74 -18.90
C ALA A 99 0.51 -10.16 -19.34
N GLY A 100 0.98 -11.34 -18.95
CA GLY A 100 2.36 -11.79 -19.19
C GLY A 100 3.41 -11.10 -18.31
N GLY A 101 3.00 -10.47 -17.19
CA GLY A 101 3.90 -9.75 -16.30
C GLY A 101 3.24 -8.67 -15.44
N LEU A 102 4.06 -7.82 -14.84
CA LEU A 102 3.61 -6.67 -14.03
C LEU A 102 3.24 -5.48 -14.93
N HIS A 103 2.02 -5.49 -15.47
CA HIS A 103 1.46 -4.38 -16.23
C HIS A 103 0.28 -3.75 -15.48
N PRO A 104 0.39 -2.53 -14.94
CA PRO A 104 -0.59 -1.97 -13.99
C PRO A 104 -1.97 -1.72 -14.62
N ILE A 105 -2.05 -1.45 -15.93
CA ILE A 105 -3.29 -1.09 -16.63
C ILE A 105 -4.40 -2.13 -16.41
N GLY A 106 -4.09 -3.42 -16.61
CA GLY A 106 -5.07 -4.48 -16.43
C GLY A 106 -5.58 -4.57 -14.98
N PHE A 107 -4.72 -4.20 -14.02
CA PHE A 107 -5.10 -4.22 -12.62
C PHE A 107 -6.09 -3.12 -12.26
N HIS A 108 -5.82 -1.89 -12.69
CA HIS A 108 -6.73 -0.76 -12.49
C HIS A 108 -8.06 -0.98 -13.21
N MET A 109 -8.02 -1.48 -14.45
CA MET A 109 -9.23 -1.72 -15.24
C MET A 109 -10.18 -2.73 -14.60
N LEU A 110 -9.66 -3.80 -14.00
CA LEU A 110 -10.49 -4.74 -13.27
C LEU A 110 -11.13 -4.10 -12.03
N ASN A 111 -10.42 -3.23 -11.31
CA ASN A 111 -10.99 -2.54 -10.16
C ASN A 111 -12.13 -1.58 -10.57
N VAL A 112 -11.93 -0.78 -11.63
CA VAL A 112 -12.98 0.10 -12.17
C VAL A 112 -14.19 -0.73 -12.63
N ALA A 113 -13.97 -1.84 -13.32
CA ALA A 113 -15.05 -2.74 -13.76
C ALA A 113 -15.82 -3.35 -12.58
N LEU A 114 -15.12 -3.81 -11.54
CA LEU A 114 -15.74 -4.32 -10.32
C LEU A 114 -16.60 -3.25 -9.65
N HIS A 115 -16.12 -2.02 -9.54
CA HIS A 115 -16.89 -0.91 -8.96
C HIS A 115 -18.16 -0.60 -9.78
N CYS A 116 -18.09 -0.66 -11.12
CA CYS A 116 -19.27 -0.52 -11.97
C CYS A 116 -20.31 -1.60 -11.66
N VAL A 117 -19.90 -2.87 -11.57
CA VAL A 117 -20.80 -3.99 -11.24
C VAL A 117 -21.43 -3.83 -9.86
N ILE A 118 -20.62 -3.50 -8.85
CA ILE A 118 -21.07 -3.27 -7.46
C ILE A 118 -22.10 -2.15 -7.42
N SER A 119 -21.87 -1.04 -8.14
CA SER A 119 -22.77 0.10 -8.18
C SER A 119 -24.10 -0.23 -8.87
N VAL A 120 -24.08 -1.05 -9.92
CA VAL A 120 -25.29 -1.56 -10.58
C VAL A 120 -26.10 -2.47 -9.65
N LEU A 121 -25.44 -3.41 -8.97
CA LEU A 121 -26.09 -4.32 -8.02
C LEU A 121 -26.72 -3.58 -6.83
N MET A 122 -26.16 -2.44 -6.43
CA MET A 122 -26.72 -1.61 -5.36
C MET A 122 -28.13 -1.09 -5.65
N ILE A 123 -28.52 -0.95 -6.92
CA ILE A 123 -29.91 -0.60 -7.28
C ILE A 123 -30.88 -1.67 -6.74
N ASP A 124 -30.54 -2.95 -6.94
CA ASP A 124 -31.36 -4.08 -6.52
C ASP A 124 -31.35 -4.23 -4.99
N VAL A 125 -30.18 -4.06 -4.35
CA VAL A 125 -30.04 -4.08 -2.88
C VAL A 125 -30.91 -2.99 -2.25
N PHE A 126 -30.78 -1.74 -2.69
CA PHE A 126 -31.58 -0.64 -2.16
C PHE A 126 -33.07 -0.82 -2.44
N ALA A 127 -33.46 -1.31 -3.62
CA ALA A 127 -34.86 -1.56 -3.95
C ALA A 127 -35.52 -2.59 -3.01
N ILE A 128 -34.80 -3.68 -2.67
CA ILE A 128 -35.24 -4.67 -1.68
C ILE A 128 -35.40 -4.02 -0.30
N LEU A 129 -34.39 -3.26 0.14
CA LEU A 129 -34.36 -2.67 1.48
C LEU A 129 -35.48 -1.65 1.69
N ILE A 130 -35.81 -0.83 0.68
CA ILE A 130 -36.91 0.16 0.78
C ILE A 130 -38.30 -0.41 0.47
N GLY A 131 -38.38 -1.57 -0.20
CA GLY A 131 -39.66 -2.25 -0.46
C GLY A 131 -40.29 -1.93 -1.78
N GLY A 132 -39.51 -1.45 -2.74
CA GLY A 132 -39.99 -1.12 -4.08
C GLY A 132 -40.24 -2.32 -5.00
N LEU A 133 -40.12 -3.55 -4.51
CA LEU A 133 -40.39 -4.76 -5.31
C LEU A 133 -41.90 -5.00 -5.45
N VAL A 134 -42.51 -4.35 -6.42
CA VAL A 134 -43.86 -4.69 -6.90
C VAL A 134 -43.77 -6.01 -7.68
N HIS A 135 -44.65 -6.97 -7.40
CA HIS A 135 -44.78 -8.21 -8.16
C HIS A 135 -46.11 -8.18 -8.93
N ASP A 136 -46.13 -8.72 -10.14
CA ASP A 136 -47.35 -8.89 -10.92
C ASP A 136 -48.20 -10.05 -10.37
N GLY A 137 -49.43 -10.19 -10.90
CA GLY A 137 -50.34 -11.28 -10.52
C GLY A 137 -49.84 -12.69 -10.87
N ARG A 138 -48.70 -12.82 -11.57
CA ARG A 138 -48.02 -14.07 -11.90
C ARG A 138 -46.70 -14.26 -11.11
N GLY A 139 -46.36 -13.35 -10.21
CA GLY A 139 -45.15 -13.37 -9.39
C GLY A 139 -43.89 -12.77 -10.04
N ALA A 140 -43.98 -12.18 -11.23
CA ALA A 140 -42.86 -11.50 -11.88
C ALA A 140 -42.67 -10.06 -11.35
N LYS A 141 -41.42 -9.61 -11.19
CA LYS A 141 -41.10 -8.30 -10.60
C LYS A 141 -41.43 -7.16 -11.58
N LEU A 142 -42.38 -6.30 -11.20
CA LEU A 142 -42.97 -5.22 -12.00
C LEU A 142 -42.15 -3.91 -12.00
N SER A 143 -41.44 -3.60 -10.91
CA SER A 143 -40.62 -2.37 -10.79
C SER A 143 -39.23 -2.71 -10.29
N LEU A 144 -38.28 -2.84 -11.22
CA LEU A 144 -36.89 -3.20 -10.91
C LEU A 144 -36.03 -1.98 -10.50
N SER A 145 -36.53 -0.74 -10.59
CA SER A 145 -35.73 0.47 -10.30
C SER A 145 -36.55 1.64 -9.76
N PRO A 146 -37.01 1.61 -8.48
CA PRO A 146 -37.50 2.79 -7.78
C PRO A 146 -36.57 4.00 -7.94
N LYS A 147 -37.10 5.23 -7.98
CA LYS A 147 -36.27 6.43 -8.13
C LYS A 147 -35.31 6.61 -6.96
N ALA A 148 -35.72 6.20 -5.77
CA ALA A 148 -34.94 6.25 -4.54
C ALA A 148 -33.74 5.32 -4.58
N SER A 149 -33.94 4.06 -5.01
CA SER A 149 -32.84 3.10 -5.12
C SER A 149 -31.87 3.51 -6.22
N PHE A 150 -32.38 4.03 -7.34
CA PHE A 150 -31.55 4.58 -8.40
C PHE A 150 -30.73 5.79 -7.92
N LEU A 151 -31.36 6.76 -7.25
CA LEU A 151 -30.64 7.93 -6.70
C LEU A 151 -29.59 7.53 -5.67
N ALA A 152 -29.92 6.61 -4.74
CA ALA A 152 -28.97 6.09 -3.75
C ALA A 152 -27.79 5.38 -4.44
N ALA A 153 -28.04 4.61 -5.50
CA ALA A 153 -26.99 3.96 -6.28
C ALA A 153 -26.12 4.98 -7.05
N LEU A 154 -26.69 6.07 -7.57
CA LEU A 154 -25.91 7.16 -8.18
C LEU A 154 -25.02 7.88 -7.17
N PHE A 155 -25.54 8.15 -5.96
CA PHE A 155 -24.72 8.71 -4.88
C PHE A 155 -23.60 7.77 -4.49
N PHE A 156 -23.88 6.46 -4.39
CA PHE A 156 -22.86 5.45 -4.11
C PHE A 156 -21.81 5.42 -5.23
N ALA A 157 -22.22 5.25 -6.49
CA ALA A 157 -21.35 5.17 -7.66
C ALA A 157 -20.43 6.39 -7.86
N SER A 158 -20.84 7.56 -7.35
CA SER A 158 -20.08 8.79 -7.50
C SER A 158 -19.30 9.22 -6.26
N HIS A 159 -19.38 8.48 -5.15
CA HIS A 159 -18.88 8.94 -3.87
C HIS A 159 -17.33 8.99 -3.82
N PRO A 160 -16.70 10.14 -3.54
CA PRO A 160 -15.23 10.23 -3.58
C PRO A 160 -14.47 9.38 -2.56
N VAL A 161 -15.12 8.97 -1.46
CA VAL A 161 -14.55 8.03 -0.48
C VAL A 161 -14.21 6.66 -1.06
N HIS A 162 -14.70 6.33 -2.25
CA HIS A 162 -14.39 5.06 -2.91
C HIS A 162 -13.03 5.07 -3.60
N THR A 163 -12.38 6.22 -3.71
CA THR A 163 -11.23 6.37 -4.60
C THR A 163 -10.07 5.47 -4.23
N GLU A 164 -9.67 5.38 -2.95
CA GLU A 164 -8.65 4.42 -2.53
C GLU A 164 -8.99 2.97 -2.93
N SER A 165 -10.26 2.55 -2.77
CA SER A 165 -10.69 1.19 -3.11
C SER A 165 -10.71 0.91 -4.61
N VAL A 166 -10.97 1.91 -5.44
CA VAL A 166 -11.11 1.75 -6.90
C VAL A 166 -9.80 2.05 -7.64
N ALA A 167 -9.18 3.19 -7.35
CA ALA A 167 -7.97 3.65 -8.02
C ALA A 167 -6.71 2.92 -7.52
N GLY A 168 -6.60 2.66 -6.20
CA GLY A 168 -5.51 1.85 -5.65
C GLY A 168 -5.67 0.37 -5.98
N ILE A 169 -4.63 -0.31 -6.48
CA ILE A 169 -4.77 -1.69 -6.95
C ILE A 169 -5.07 -2.63 -5.77
N VAL A 170 -4.39 -2.45 -4.64
CA VAL A 170 -4.67 -3.18 -3.39
C VAL A 170 -6.12 -3.06 -2.92
N GLY A 171 -6.83 -2.00 -3.32
CA GLY A 171 -8.26 -1.77 -3.08
C GLY A 171 -9.16 -2.86 -3.67
N ARG A 172 -8.64 -3.73 -4.54
CA ARG A 172 -9.34 -4.93 -5.04
C ARG A 172 -9.92 -5.80 -3.92
N ALA A 173 -9.25 -5.86 -2.76
CA ALA A 173 -9.77 -6.57 -1.59
C ALA A 173 -11.15 -6.04 -1.15
N ASP A 174 -11.32 -4.72 -1.15
CA ASP A 174 -12.58 -4.06 -0.81
C ASP A 174 -13.67 -4.32 -1.84
N LEU A 175 -13.31 -4.24 -3.13
CA LEU A 175 -14.25 -4.43 -4.22
C LEU A 175 -14.76 -5.87 -4.29
N LEU A 176 -13.87 -6.86 -4.23
CA LEU A 176 -14.27 -8.27 -4.22
C LEU A 176 -15.11 -8.60 -2.97
N CYS A 177 -14.69 -8.11 -1.80
CA CYS A 177 -15.47 -8.25 -0.57
C CYS A 177 -16.88 -7.65 -0.73
N ALA A 178 -16.99 -6.44 -1.28
CA ALA A 178 -18.27 -5.77 -1.47
C ALA A 178 -19.17 -6.46 -2.51
N LEU A 179 -18.59 -7.00 -3.58
CA LEU A 179 -19.31 -7.79 -4.57
C LEU A 179 -19.93 -9.04 -3.92
N PHE A 180 -19.12 -9.86 -3.24
CA PHE A 180 -19.62 -11.09 -2.60
C PHE A 180 -20.51 -10.81 -1.39
N PHE A 181 -20.30 -9.70 -0.67
CA PHE A 181 -21.22 -9.20 0.35
C PHE A 181 -22.62 -8.96 -0.25
N GLN A 182 -22.72 -8.24 -1.37
CA GLN A 182 -24.02 -7.98 -2.00
C GLN A 182 -24.66 -9.25 -2.54
N LEU A 183 -23.88 -10.12 -3.20
CA LEU A 183 -24.39 -11.40 -3.69
C LEU A 183 -24.89 -12.28 -2.55
N SER A 184 -24.18 -12.33 -1.42
CA SER A 184 -24.61 -13.05 -0.21
C SER A 184 -25.95 -12.52 0.31
N PHE A 185 -26.14 -11.20 0.39
CA PHE A 185 -27.41 -10.59 0.79
C PHE A 185 -28.55 -10.87 -0.21
N LEU A 186 -28.30 -10.72 -1.52
CA LEU A 186 -29.29 -10.99 -2.56
C LEU A 186 -29.72 -12.46 -2.59
N VAL A 187 -28.77 -13.39 -2.39
CA VAL A 187 -29.03 -14.82 -2.27
C VAL A 187 -29.83 -15.13 -1.00
N TYR A 188 -29.52 -14.49 0.12
CA TYR A 188 -30.32 -14.61 1.35
C TYR A 188 -31.78 -14.19 1.11
N CYS A 189 -32.01 -13.09 0.40
CA CYS A 189 -33.35 -12.61 0.07
C CYS A 189 -34.17 -13.61 -0.77
N LYS A 190 -33.52 -14.46 -1.59
CA LYS A 190 -34.21 -15.52 -2.35
C LYS A 190 -34.76 -16.64 -1.49
N ALA A 191 -34.30 -16.78 -0.24
CA ALA A 191 -34.82 -17.78 0.70
C ALA A 191 -36.31 -17.62 0.99
N PHE A 192 -36.90 -16.46 0.67
CA PHE A 192 -38.27 -16.07 1.02
C PHE A 192 -39.22 -15.93 -0.19
N GLN A 193 -38.84 -16.37 -1.40
CA GLN A 193 -39.64 -16.19 -2.63
C GLN A 193 -40.66 -17.32 -2.90
N GLY A 194 -40.77 -18.34 -2.03
CA GLY A 194 -41.77 -19.42 -2.15
C GLY A 194 -43.10 -19.08 -1.47
N GLY A 195 -44.22 -19.31 -2.16
CA GLY A 195 -45.57 -18.88 -1.75
C GLY A 195 -46.21 -19.59 -0.56
N ASP A 196 -45.54 -20.58 0.03
CA ASP A 196 -45.92 -21.18 1.31
C ASP A 196 -44.93 -20.77 2.38
N LYS A 197 -45.37 -20.65 3.64
CA LYS A 197 -44.64 -20.13 4.82
C LYS A 197 -43.33 -20.88 5.22
N LYS A 198 -42.66 -21.56 4.29
CA LYS A 198 -41.38 -22.27 4.48
C LYS A 198 -40.27 -21.50 3.76
N PHE A 199 -39.23 -21.14 4.50
CA PHE A 199 -38.00 -20.58 3.95
C PHE A 199 -37.09 -21.69 3.40
N SER A 200 -36.22 -21.37 2.43
CA SER A 200 -35.27 -22.32 1.89
C SER A 200 -33.93 -22.27 2.62
N VAL A 201 -33.57 -23.38 3.29
CA VAL A 201 -32.26 -23.55 3.94
C VAL A 201 -31.12 -23.53 2.91
N LEU A 202 -31.34 -24.03 1.69
CA LEU A 202 -30.34 -24.04 0.62
C LEU A 202 -29.87 -22.63 0.26
N TRP A 203 -30.81 -21.69 0.12
CA TRP A 203 -30.48 -20.29 -0.16
C TRP A 203 -29.74 -19.61 1.02
N ILE A 204 -30.08 -19.96 2.26
CA ILE A 204 -29.35 -19.48 3.44
C ILE A 204 -27.91 -20.03 3.46
N PHE A 205 -27.73 -21.32 3.17
CA PHE A 205 -26.40 -21.92 3.10
C PHE A 205 -25.57 -21.31 1.95
N GLY A 206 -26.19 -21.06 0.80
CA GLY A 206 -25.55 -20.34 -0.31
C GLY A 206 -25.12 -18.92 0.07
N SER A 207 -25.91 -18.22 0.88
CA SER A 207 -25.55 -16.91 1.43
C SER A 207 -24.34 -16.98 2.37
N ILE A 208 -24.28 -17.98 3.25
CA ILE A 208 -23.15 -18.23 4.15
C ILE A 208 -21.88 -18.59 3.36
N LEU A 209 -22.00 -19.39 2.30
CA LEU A 209 -20.88 -19.72 1.42
C LEU A 209 -20.33 -18.46 0.72
N LEU A 210 -21.20 -17.60 0.18
CA LEU A 210 -20.78 -16.33 -0.40
C LEU A 210 -20.17 -15.37 0.63
N CYS A 211 -20.64 -15.39 1.88
CA CYS A 211 -20.01 -14.70 3.00
C CYS A 211 -18.59 -15.25 3.26
N ALA A 212 -18.39 -16.56 3.19
CA ALA A 212 -17.07 -17.17 3.30
C ALA A 212 -16.13 -16.68 2.19
N VAL A 213 -16.62 -16.63 0.93
CA VAL A 213 -15.87 -16.07 -0.20
C VAL A 213 -15.53 -14.60 0.03
N ALA A 214 -16.48 -13.78 0.49
CA ALA A 214 -16.23 -12.38 0.85
C ALA A 214 -15.13 -12.26 1.91
N MET A 215 -15.17 -13.09 2.96
CA MET A 215 -14.15 -13.14 4.02
C MET A 215 -12.75 -13.52 3.53
N LEU A 216 -12.66 -14.40 2.52
CA LEU A 216 -11.40 -14.78 1.88
C LEU A 216 -10.85 -13.68 0.96
N CYS A 217 -11.66 -12.67 0.61
CA CYS A 217 -11.21 -11.45 -0.05
C CYS A 217 -10.82 -10.36 0.96
N LYS A 218 -11.65 -10.16 2.00
CA LYS A 218 -11.40 -9.24 3.12
C LYS A 218 -12.24 -9.62 4.35
N GLU A 219 -11.65 -9.50 5.53
CA GLU A 219 -12.25 -9.79 6.84
C GLU A 219 -13.63 -9.16 7.07
N GLN A 220 -13.86 -7.97 6.52
CA GLN A 220 -15.12 -7.23 6.63
C GLN A 220 -16.33 -8.00 6.07
N GLY A 221 -16.12 -9.00 5.21
CA GLY A 221 -17.19 -9.79 4.59
C GLY A 221 -18.15 -10.44 5.58
N ILE A 222 -17.69 -10.78 6.79
CA ILE A 222 -18.53 -11.40 7.85
C ILE A 222 -19.73 -10.53 8.26
N THR A 223 -19.61 -9.21 8.08
CA THR A 223 -20.64 -8.23 8.48
C THR A 223 -21.95 -8.42 7.72
N VAL A 224 -21.94 -9.09 6.56
CA VAL A 224 -23.17 -9.41 5.80
C VAL A 224 -24.15 -10.27 6.59
N LEU A 225 -23.66 -11.17 7.47
CA LEU A 225 -24.54 -12.00 8.29
C LEU A 225 -25.31 -11.15 9.31
N GLY A 226 -24.70 -10.08 9.82
CA GLY A 226 -25.38 -9.09 10.67
C GLY A 226 -26.45 -8.32 9.90
N VAL A 227 -26.17 -7.94 8.65
CA VAL A 227 -27.17 -7.30 7.78
C VAL A 227 -28.30 -8.25 7.41
N ASN A 228 -28.02 -9.52 7.12
CA ASN A 228 -29.02 -10.56 6.87
C ASN A 228 -29.92 -10.78 8.09
N ALA A 229 -29.33 -10.86 9.29
CA ALA A 229 -30.09 -11.00 10.54
C ALA A 229 -31.00 -9.78 10.80
N ALA A 230 -30.47 -8.56 10.60
CA ALA A 230 -31.27 -7.34 10.71
C ALA A 230 -32.40 -7.30 9.67
N TYR A 231 -32.13 -7.70 8.42
CA TYR A 231 -33.15 -7.84 7.39
C TYR A 231 -34.23 -8.85 7.78
N ASP A 232 -33.85 -10.02 8.26
CA ASP A 232 -34.80 -11.08 8.66
C ASP A 232 -35.73 -10.61 9.78
N ILE A 233 -35.16 -10.05 10.85
CA ILE A 233 -35.90 -9.55 12.02
C ILE A 233 -36.88 -8.44 11.60
N LEU A 234 -36.38 -7.44 10.86
CA LEU A 234 -37.10 -6.20 10.61
C LEU A 234 -38.08 -6.30 9.44
N MET A 235 -37.77 -7.10 8.43
CA MET A 235 -38.54 -7.16 7.19
C MET A 235 -39.35 -8.43 7.06
N VAL A 236 -38.72 -9.58 7.24
CA VAL A 236 -39.37 -10.87 6.99
C VAL A 236 -40.35 -11.16 8.11
N CYS A 237 -39.93 -10.97 9.36
CA CYS A 237 -40.78 -11.16 10.53
C CYS A 237 -41.63 -9.92 10.86
N ASN A 238 -41.41 -8.79 10.18
CA ASN A 238 -42.09 -7.52 10.40
C ASN A 238 -42.15 -7.14 11.89
N LEU A 239 -41.08 -7.44 12.65
CA LEU A 239 -41.03 -7.11 14.07
C LEU A 239 -40.90 -5.60 14.22
N ASN A 240 -41.98 -4.99 14.69
CA ASN A 240 -41.97 -3.58 15.00
C ASN A 240 -41.23 -3.36 16.34
N ILE A 241 -39.98 -2.89 16.27
CA ILE A 241 -39.17 -2.61 17.47
C ILE A 241 -39.89 -1.61 18.39
N TYR A 242 -40.66 -0.68 17.84
CA TYR A 242 -41.47 0.25 18.64
C TYR A 242 -42.48 -0.48 19.51
N GLU A 243 -43.25 -1.42 18.94
CA GLU A 243 -44.24 -2.20 19.68
C GLU A 243 -43.56 -3.12 20.70
N LEU A 244 -42.44 -3.75 20.34
CA LEU A 244 -41.68 -4.59 21.26
C LEU A 244 -41.10 -3.79 22.44
N ALA A 245 -40.48 -2.64 22.18
CA ALA A 245 -39.93 -1.76 23.20
C ALA A 245 -41.03 -1.22 24.12
N HIS A 246 -42.17 -0.80 23.54
CA HIS A 246 -43.33 -0.35 24.30
C HIS A 246 -43.95 -1.48 25.15
N GLN A 247 -44.02 -2.71 24.63
CA GLN A 247 -44.48 -3.89 25.38
C GLN A 247 -43.56 -4.24 26.56
N LEU A 248 -42.24 -4.19 26.36
CA LEU A 248 -41.23 -4.45 27.40
C LEU A 248 -41.24 -3.36 28.49
N LEU A 249 -41.34 -2.09 28.09
CA LEU A 249 -41.40 -0.94 29.03
C LEU A 249 -42.72 -0.90 29.81
N SER A 250 -43.85 -1.32 29.20
CA SER A 250 -45.18 -1.28 29.84
C SER A 250 -45.51 -2.52 30.69
N ARG A 251 -44.59 -3.49 30.83
CA ARG A 251 -44.77 -4.76 31.58
C ARG A 251 -46.08 -5.51 31.28
N ARG A 252 -46.71 -5.29 30.12
CA ARG A 252 -47.97 -5.95 29.73
C ARG A 252 -47.73 -6.97 28.62
N LYS A 253 -48.09 -8.23 28.94
CA LYS A 253 -48.00 -9.48 28.15
C LYS A 253 -46.59 -9.95 27.78
N SER A 254 -46.36 -11.25 27.98
CA SER A 254 -45.24 -11.99 27.38
C SER A 254 -45.22 -11.73 25.87
N ALA A 255 -44.06 -11.37 25.34
CA ALA A 255 -43.85 -11.31 23.89
C ALA A 255 -44.37 -12.61 23.23
N ASP A 256 -44.94 -12.52 22.02
CA ASP A 256 -45.44 -13.67 21.26
C ASP A 256 -44.28 -14.52 20.71
N ILE A 257 -43.58 -15.19 21.63
CA ILE A 257 -42.48 -16.11 21.35
C ILE A 257 -42.97 -17.27 20.46
N GLY A 258 -44.24 -17.68 20.61
CA GLY A 258 -44.87 -18.72 19.80
C GLY A 258 -45.00 -18.34 18.32
N GLY A 259 -45.39 -17.10 18.01
CA GLY A 259 -45.40 -16.55 16.66
C GLY A 259 -44.01 -16.48 16.02
N LEU A 260 -42.99 -16.13 16.82
CA LEU A 260 -41.60 -16.08 16.39
C LEU A 260 -41.06 -17.46 15.99
N VAL A 261 -41.36 -18.49 16.79
CA VAL A 261 -41.03 -19.89 16.51
C VAL A 261 -41.75 -20.38 15.24
N ARG A 262 -43.05 -20.07 15.10
CA ARG A 262 -43.84 -20.42 13.90
C ARG A 262 -43.32 -19.77 12.62
N SER A 263 -42.70 -18.59 12.71
CA SER A 263 -42.10 -17.89 11.57
C SER A 263 -40.76 -18.49 11.12
N GLY A 264 -40.17 -19.41 11.89
CA GLY A 264 -38.86 -20.01 11.61
C GLY A 264 -37.66 -19.09 11.87
N LEU A 265 -37.86 -17.90 12.47
CA LEU A 265 -36.80 -16.91 12.70
C LEU A 265 -35.65 -17.47 13.54
N LEU A 266 -35.96 -18.16 14.65
CA LEU A 266 -34.92 -18.72 15.52
C LEU A 266 -34.01 -19.70 14.78
N MET A 267 -34.58 -20.52 13.89
CA MET A 267 -33.80 -21.45 13.08
C MET A 267 -32.89 -20.69 12.09
N ARG A 268 -33.39 -19.63 11.44
CA ARG A 268 -32.57 -18.83 10.52
C ARG A 268 -31.45 -18.08 11.22
N LEU A 269 -31.74 -17.46 12.37
CA LEU A 269 -30.72 -16.80 13.20
C LEU A 269 -29.70 -17.80 13.73
N ALA A 270 -30.13 -18.99 14.14
CA ALA A 270 -29.22 -20.07 14.54
C ALA A 270 -28.33 -20.52 13.39
N LEU A 271 -28.86 -20.68 12.17
CA LEU A 271 -28.06 -21.02 10.99
C LEU A 271 -27.02 -19.93 10.66
N LEU A 272 -27.42 -18.65 10.69
CA LEU A 272 -26.49 -17.53 10.48
C LEU A 272 -25.42 -17.46 11.58
N PHE A 273 -25.80 -17.68 12.84
CA PHE A 273 -24.88 -17.65 13.98
C PHE A 273 -23.90 -18.82 13.95
N LEU A 274 -24.38 -20.05 13.72
CA LEU A 274 -23.54 -21.24 13.61
C LEU A 274 -22.60 -21.14 12.41
N GLY A 275 -23.11 -20.70 11.25
CA GLY A 275 -22.30 -20.43 10.06
C GLY A 275 -21.23 -19.37 10.32
N GLY A 276 -21.60 -18.22 10.89
CA GLY A 276 -20.66 -17.15 11.24
C GLY A 276 -19.60 -17.59 12.25
N SER A 277 -20.01 -18.32 13.29
CA SER A 277 -19.11 -18.86 14.31
C SER A 277 -18.11 -19.86 13.71
N PHE A 278 -18.58 -20.74 12.82
CA PHE A 278 -17.71 -21.66 12.09
C PHE A 278 -16.69 -20.91 11.22
N LEU A 279 -17.11 -19.89 10.47
CA LEU A 279 -16.21 -19.09 9.63
C LEU A 279 -15.15 -18.34 10.45
N LEU A 280 -15.55 -17.74 11.58
CA LEU A 280 -14.63 -17.07 12.49
C LEU A 280 -13.65 -18.07 13.13
N TYR A 281 -14.12 -19.24 13.55
CA TYR A 281 -13.28 -20.30 14.10
C TYR A 281 -12.28 -20.83 13.06
N ALA A 282 -12.74 -21.11 11.83
CA ALA A 282 -11.88 -21.56 10.74
C ALA A 282 -10.78 -20.53 10.44
N ARG A 283 -11.15 -19.24 10.35
CA ARG A 283 -10.20 -18.15 10.13
C ARG A 283 -9.19 -18.02 11.26
N TRP A 284 -9.66 -18.07 12.51
CA TRP A 284 -8.79 -18.05 13.69
C TRP A 284 -7.81 -19.23 13.68
N ARG A 285 -8.28 -20.43 13.30
CA ARG A 285 -7.44 -21.62 13.22
C ARG A 285 -6.34 -21.50 12.16
N ILE A 286 -6.63 -20.86 11.02
CA ILE A 286 -5.66 -20.62 9.94
C ILE A 286 -4.63 -19.55 10.31
N MET A 287 -5.10 -18.42 10.86
CA MET A 287 -4.23 -17.28 11.19
C MET A 287 -3.35 -17.52 12.43
N GLY A 288 -3.73 -18.47 13.28
CA GLY A 288 -3.06 -18.77 14.55
C GLY A 288 -3.45 -17.81 15.67
N THR A 289 -2.72 -17.90 16.78
CA THR A 289 -2.97 -17.09 17.98
C THR A 289 -2.21 -15.76 17.95
N GLY A 290 -2.91 -14.67 18.28
CA GLY A 290 -2.33 -13.34 18.44
C GLY A 290 -2.89 -12.33 17.42
N PRO A 291 -3.50 -11.21 17.87
CA PRO A 291 -3.84 -10.12 16.98
C PRO A 291 -2.56 -9.46 16.42
N PRO A 292 -2.62 -8.78 15.26
CA PRO A 292 -1.50 -7.97 14.80
C PRO A 292 -1.11 -6.94 15.86
N SER A 293 0.19 -6.78 16.09
CA SER A 293 0.73 -5.77 17.00
C SER A 293 0.74 -4.42 16.31
N PHE A 294 -0.20 -3.55 16.69
CA PHE A 294 -0.16 -2.14 16.29
C PHE A 294 0.78 -1.35 17.21
N THR A 295 1.28 -0.23 16.71
CA THR A 295 2.10 0.73 17.46
C THR A 295 1.33 2.03 17.72
N GLU A 296 1.85 2.88 18.61
CA GLU A 296 1.30 4.22 18.87
C GLU A 296 1.25 5.08 17.59
N VAL A 297 2.19 4.85 16.67
CA VAL A 297 2.29 5.58 15.42
C VAL A 297 1.10 5.29 14.49
N ASP A 298 0.59 4.06 14.51
CA ASP A 298 -0.56 3.65 13.69
C ASP A 298 -1.85 4.29 14.21
N ASN A 299 -2.08 4.17 15.52
CA ASN A 299 -3.28 4.68 16.18
C ASN A 299 -2.96 5.26 17.56
N PRO A 300 -2.58 6.54 17.65
CA PRO A 300 -2.19 7.16 18.93
C PRO A 300 -3.31 7.12 19.97
N ALA A 301 -4.57 7.24 19.55
CA ALA A 301 -5.72 7.27 20.45
C ALA A 301 -5.84 5.95 21.22
N SER A 302 -5.51 4.81 20.61
CA SER A 302 -5.57 3.53 21.28
C SER A 302 -4.52 3.35 22.37
N PHE A 303 -3.44 4.13 22.36
CA PHE A 303 -2.34 4.07 23.34
C PHE A 303 -2.42 5.17 24.40
N ALA A 304 -3.47 5.99 24.39
CA ALA A 304 -3.70 6.96 25.45
C ALA A 304 -3.85 6.29 26.83
N GLU A 305 -3.19 6.86 27.83
CA GLU A 305 -3.09 6.30 29.19
C GLU A 305 -4.47 6.04 29.81
N ASN A 306 -5.38 7.01 29.70
CA ASN A 306 -6.71 6.95 30.31
C ASN A 306 -7.78 6.37 29.38
N VAL A 307 -8.62 5.47 29.91
CA VAL A 307 -9.76 4.88 29.17
C VAL A 307 -10.72 5.95 28.65
N ILE A 308 -10.99 6.99 29.45
CA ILE A 308 -11.88 8.09 29.05
C ILE A 308 -11.32 8.83 27.84
N LEU A 309 -10.01 9.14 27.84
CA LEU A 309 -9.36 9.79 26.70
C LEU A 309 -9.40 8.89 25.45
N ARG A 310 -9.25 7.58 25.60
CA ARG A 310 -9.43 6.63 24.49
C ARG A 310 -10.84 6.70 23.92
N ILE A 311 -11.87 6.65 24.76
CA ILE A 311 -13.27 6.72 24.34
C ILE A 311 -13.56 8.05 23.63
N VAL A 312 -13.13 9.18 24.19
CA VAL A 312 -13.34 10.51 23.59
C VAL A 312 -12.69 10.59 22.20
N ASN A 313 -11.44 10.13 22.08
CA ASN A 313 -10.72 10.18 20.81
C ASN A 313 -11.25 9.18 19.78
N TYR A 314 -11.72 7.99 20.17
CA TYR A 314 -12.43 7.09 19.26
C TYR A 314 -13.69 7.73 18.69
N ASN A 315 -14.49 8.39 19.53
CA ASN A 315 -15.69 9.11 19.08
C ASN A 315 -15.36 10.32 18.20
N TYR A 316 -14.22 10.99 18.46
CA TYR A 316 -13.72 12.02 17.57
C TYR A 316 -13.34 11.44 16.20
N TYR A 317 -12.69 10.28 16.16
CA TYR A 317 -12.43 9.58 14.89
C TYR A 317 -13.71 9.15 14.17
N TYR A 318 -14.76 8.75 14.88
CA TYR A 318 -16.07 8.49 14.25
C TYR A 318 -16.64 9.76 13.62
N SER A 319 -16.46 10.91 14.28
CA SER A 319 -16.91 12.21 13.77
C SER A 319 -16.17 12.60 12.51
N LEU A 320 -14.86 12.33 12.45
CA LEU A 320 -14.05 12.54 11.24
C LEU A 320 -14.48 11.60 10.12
N ASN A 321 -14.72 10.32 10.38
CA ASN A 321 -15.24 9.39 9.38
C ASN A 321 -16.62 9.81 8.85
N ALA A 322 -17.52 10.28 9.73
CA ALA A 322 -18.82 10.83 9.32
C ALA A 322 -18.65 12.10 8.47
N TRP A 323 -17.68 12.96 8.82
CA TRP A 323 -17.33 14.12 8.02
C TRP A 323 -16.80 13.73 6.63
N LEU A 324 -16.02 12.67 6.49
CA LEU A 324 -15.58 12.18 5.18
C LEU A 324 -16.74 11.69 4.29
N LEU A 325 -17.83 11.20 4.87
CA LEU A 325 -19.05 10.87 4.13
C LEU A 325 -19.84 12.12 3.71
N LEU A 326 -19.90 13.13 4.57
CA LEU A 326 -20.65 14.38 4.31
C LEU A 326 -19.90 15.35 3.38
N CYS A 327 -18.59 15.50 3.59
CA CYS A 327 -17.70 16.42 2.90
C CYS A 327 -16.36 15.73 2.59
N PRO A 328 -16.29 14.94 1.50
CA PRO A 328 -15.09 14.19 1.11
C PRO A 328 -14.03 15.07 0.43
N TRP A 329 -13.74 16.24 1.01
CA TRP A 329 -12.69 17.14 0.54
C TRP A 329 -11.31 16.70 1.05
N TRP A 330 -11.26 16.32 2.33
CA TRP A 330 -10.03 15.97 3.07
C TRP A 330 -9.74 14.47 2.95
N LEU A 331 -9.35 14.03 1.77
CA LEU A 331 -9.00 12.64 1.51
C LEU A 331 -7.49 12.47 1.51
N CYS A 332 -6.99 11.51 2.30
CA CYS A 332 -5.57 11.21 2.43
C CYS A 332 -5.36 9.69 2.32
N PHE A 333 -4.23 9.28 1.73
CA PHE A 333 -3.86 7.88 1.61
C PHE A 333 -3.43 7.27 2.96
N ASP A 334 -3.04 8.11 3.93
CA ASP A 334 -2.56 7.66 5.24
C ASP A 334 -2.81 8.71 6.34
N TRP A 335 -3.47 8.27 7.41
CA TRP A 335 -3.81 9.07 8.59
C TRP A 335 -2.99 8.71 9.85
N SER A 336 -1.92 7.92 9.70
CA SER A 336 -1.01 7.55 10.79
C SER A 336 -0.09 8.72 11.21
N MET A 337 0.91 8.42 12.06
CA MET A 337 1.95 9.34 12.52
C MET A 337 1.40 10.57 13.25
N GLY A 338 0.31 10.40 14.01
CA GLY A 338 -0.24 11.47 14.85
C GLY A 338 -0.77 12.67 14.10
N CYS A 339 -1.09 12.53 12.81
CA CYS A 339 -1.58 13.64 12.00
C CYS A 339 -2.92 14.21 12.47
N VAL A 340 -3.70 13.43 13.24
CA VAL A 340 -4.86 13.89 14.00
C VAL A 340 -4.44 14.05 15.47
N PRO A 341 -4.29 15.28 15.97
CA PRO A 341 -3.89 15.51 17.36
C PRO A 341 -4.95 14.98 18.32
N LEU A 342 -4.52 14.33 19.41
CA LEU A 342 -5.45 13.83 20.42
C LEU A 342 -6.14 14.97 21.18
N ILE A 343 -7.41 14.76 21.52
CA ILE A 343 -8.13 15.56 22.51
C ILE A 343 -7.63 15.12 23.89
N LYS A 344 -7.04 16.08 24.63
CA LYS A 344 -6.44 15.84 25.95
C LYS A 344 -7.19 16.49 27.12
N SER A 345 -8.08 17.44 26.84
CA SER A 345 -8.82 18.22 27.84
C SER A 345 -10.29 18.37 27.47
N ALA A 346 -11.17 18.49 28.47
CA ALA A 346 -12.59 18.81 28.30
C ALA A 346 -12.85 20.22 27.73
N THR A 347 -11.86 21.12 27.82
CA THR A 347 -11.93 22.47 27.26
C THR A 347 -11.60 22.53 25.76
N ASP A 348 -11.24 21.40 25.15
CA ASP A 348 -10.95 21.32 23.73
C ASP A 348 -12.24 21.45 22.92
N TRP A 349 -12.34 22.49 22.09
CA TRP A 349 -13.52 22.78 21.28
C TRP A 349 -13.92 21.62 20.35
N ARG A 350 -12.98 20.73 20.00
CA ARG A 350 -13.22 19.59 19.12
C ARG A 350 -14.18 18.56 19.73
N ILE A 351 -14.42 18.60 21.05
CA ILE A 351 -15.44 17.79 21.73
C ILE A 351 -16.85 18.07 21.21
N PHE A 352 -17.08 19.24 20.64
CA PHE A 352 -18.34 19.57 19.96
C PHE A 352 -18.69 18.56 18.85
N TRP A 353 -17.71 18.06 18.10
CA TRP A 353 -17.98 17.16 16.97
C TRP A 353 -18.52 15.79 17.38
N PRO A 354 -17.94 15.07 18.37
CA PRO A 354 -18.55 13.88 18.96
C PRO A 354 -19.97 14.13 19.48
N LEU A 355 -20.21 15.25 20.17
CA LEU A 355 -21.53 15.57 20.70
C LEU A 355 -22.54 15.77 19.56
N LEU A 356 -22.18 16.54 18.55
CA LEU A 356 -23.01 16.75 17.37
C LEU A 356 -23.31 15.43 16.64
N LEU A 357 -22.29 14.59 16.43
CA LEU A 357 -22.44 13.27 15.82
C LEU A 357 -23.48 12.43 16.56
N TRP A 358 -23.33 12.28 17.88
CA TRP A 358 -24.26 11.48 18.68
C TRP A 358 -25.64 12.10 18.76
N CYS A 359 -25.78 13.43 18.83
CA CYS A 359 -27.07 14.11 18.74
C CYS A 359 -27.78 13.77 17.41
N CYS A 360 -27.09 13.85 16.28
CA CYS A 360 -27.63 13.49 14.97
C CYS A 360 -27.98 12.00 14.89
N LEU A 361 -27.09 11.11 15.33
CA LEU A 361 -27.31 9.66 15.32
C LEU A 361 -28.47 9.26 16.24
N MET A 362 -28.57 9.81 17.44
CA MET A 362 -29.70 9.57 18.35
C MET A 362 -31.02 10.05 17.73
N GLY A 363 -31.01 11.20 17.06
CA GLY A 363 -32.18 11.69 16.31
C GLY A 363 -32.58 10.74 15.18
N LEU A 364 -31.62 10.25 14.38
CA LEU A 364 -31.87 9.28 13.31
C LEU A 364 -32.37 7.94 13.86
N VAL A 365 -31.75 7.42 14.93
CA VAL A 365 -32.17 6.18 15.61
C VAL A 365 -33.58 6.33 16.17
N TYR A 366 -33.88 7.45 16.82
CA TYR A 366 -35.23 7.73 17.31
C TYR A 366 -36.25 7.72 16.17
N GLN A 367 -35.95 8.37 15.04
CA GLN A 367 -36.85 8.36 13.87
C GLN A 367 -36.94 6.96 13.21
N ALA A 368 -35.85 6.20 13.20
CA ALA A 368 -35.79 4.83 12.69
C ALA A 368 -36.53 3.82 13.58
N LEU A 369 -36.71 4.11 14.87
CA LEU A 369 -37.43 3.24 15.79
C LEU A 369 -38.88 3.69 16.01
N CYS A 370 -39.12 4.99 16.22
CA CYS A 370 -40.39 5.51 16.73
C CYS A 370 -41.28 6.20 15.68
N SER A 371 -40.86 6.28 14.41
CA SER A 371 -41.69 6.90 13.37
C SER A 371 -42.96 6.08 13.09
N GLN A 372 -44.10 6.79 13.02
CA GLN A 372 -45.40 6.25 12.61
C GLN A 372 -45.43 5.88 11.12
N ASP A 373 -44.69 6.61 10.29
CA ASP A 373 -44.51 6.28 8.87
C ASP A 373 -43.60 5.05 8.74
N SER A 374 -44.19 3.94 8.29
CA SER A 374 -43.52 2.66 8.08
C SER A 374 -42.40 2.74 7.04
N ASN A 375 -42.58 3.53 5.97
CA ASN A 375 -41.58 3.66 4.91
C ASN A 375 -40.37 4.48 5.39
N LYS A 376 -40.62 5.57 6.13
CA LYS A 376 -39.58 6.36 6.80
C LYS A 376 -38.80 5.50 7.79
N ARG A 377 -39.51 4.81 8.67
CA ARG A 377 -38.94 3.92 9.69
C ARG A 377 -38.01 2.91 9.04
N ARG A 378 -38.54 2.14 8.07
CA ARG A 378 -37.80 1.12 7.32
C ARG A 378 -36.55 1.65 6.63
N THR A 379 -36.67 2.74 5.87
CA THR A 379 -35.56 3.29 5.08
C THR A 379 -34.43 3.78 5.99
N LEU A 380 -34.77 4.49 7.07
CA LEU A 380 -33.79 4.97 8.05
C LEU A 380 -33.13 3.81 8.81
N THR A 381 -33.89 2.79 9.22
CA THR A 381 -33.32 1.63 9.92
C THR A 381 -32.32 0.88 9.04
N PHE A 382 -32.65 0.60 7.78
CA PHE A 382 -31.71 -0.08 6.88
C PHE A 382 -30.54 0.81 6.45
N GLY A 383 -30.77 2.11 6.32
CA GLY A 383 -29.69 3.09 6.16
C GLY A 383 -28.70 3.02 7.32
N LEU A 384 -29.16 2.99 8.56
CA LEU A 384 -28.33 2.87 9.76
C LEU A 384 -27.65 1.49 9.87
N VAL A 385 -28.35 0.40 9.54
CA VAL A 385 -27.80 -0.96 9.52
C VAL A 385 -26.62 -1.05 8.53
N LEU A 386 -26.79 -0.55 7.30
CA LEU A 386 -25.71 -0.53 6.30
C LEU A 386 -24.61 0.47 6.63
N LEU A 387 -24.89 1.51 7.40
CA LEU A 387 -23.88 2.48 7.83
C LEU A 387 -23.02 1.94 8.98
N VAL A 388 -23.64 1.31 9.98
CA VAL A 388 -22.98 0.92 11.24
C VAL A 388 -22.38 -0.47 11.16
N ILE A 389 -23.13 -1.49 10.69
CA ILE A 389 -22.68 -2.89 10.78
C ILE A 389 -21.36 -3.12 9.99
N PRO A 390 -21.20 -2.65 8.75
CA PRO A 390 -19.94 -2.78 8.02
C PRO A 390 -18.78 -1.96 8.63
N PHE A 391 -19.07 -0.91 9.41
CA PHE A 391 -18.05 -0.09 10.08
C PHE A 391 -17.53 -0.72 11.38
N LEU A 392 -18.30 -1.61 12.02
CA LEU A 392 -17.99 -2.17 13.34
C LEU A 392 -16.57 -2.75 13.45
N PRO A 393 -16.04 -3.54 12.48
CA PRO A 393 -14.70 -4.10 12.62
C PRO A 393 -13.57 -3.06 12.55
N ALA A 394 -13.85 -1.84 12.05
CA ALA A 394 -12.90 -0.73 12.02
C ALA A 394 -13.09 0.26 13.20
N SER A 395 -14.10 0.06 14.04
CA SER A 395 -14.51 1.03 15.07
C SER A 395 -13.59 1.10 16.30
N ASN A 396 -12.65 0.17 16.50
CA ASN A 396 -11.96 -0.02 17.79
C ASN A 396 -12.85 -0.45 18.98
N LEU A 397 -14.14 -0.76 18.77
CA LEU A 397 -15.04 -1.17 19.86
C LEU A 397 -14.69 -2.54 20.43
N PHE A 398 -14.39 -3.51 19.57
CA PHE A 398 -14.15 -4.90 19.97
C PHE A 398 -12.66 -5.24 20.12
N PHE A 399 -11.81 -4.64 19.30
CA PHE A 399 -10.38 -4.89 19.27
C PHE A 399 -9.65 -3.65 18.74
N ARG A 400 -8.38 -3.49 19.11
CA ARG A 400 -7.53 -2.41 18.61
C ARG A 400 -7.28 -2.59 17.11
N VAL A 401 -7.44 -1.51 16.35
CA VAL A 401 -7.22 -1.42 14.90
C VAL A 401 -6.22 -0.30 14.64
N GLY A 402 -5.26 -0.54 13.74
CA GLY A 402 -4.25 0.46 13.38
C GLY A 402 -4.79 1.63 12.56
N PHE A 403 -5.67 1.38 11.59
CA PHE A 403 -6.18 2.42 10.68
C PHE A 403 -7.62 2.81 11.04
N VAL A 404 -7.79 3.94 11.73
CA VAL A 404 -9.12 4.37 12.21
C VAL A 404 -9.84 5.32 11.24
N ILE A 405 -9.09 5.99 10.37
CA ILE A 405 -9.61 6.89 9.34
C ILE A 405 -8.96 6.48 8.03
N ALA A 406 -9.76 6.01 7.07
CA ALA A 406 -9.31 5.69 5.73
C ALA A 406 -10.50 5.62 4.77
N GLU A 407 -10.26 5.98 3.51
CA GLU A 407 -11.27 5.89 2.45
C GLU A 407 -11.79 4.45 2.33
N ARG A 408 -10.88 3.48 2.29
CA ARG A 408 -11.21 2.03 2.19
C ARG A 408 -12.07 1.48 3.33
N VAL A 409 -12.07 2.11 4.52
CA VAL A 409 -12.89 1.67 5.65
C VAL A 409 -14.37 2.02 5.42
N LEU A 410 -14.65 3.06 4.65
CA LEU A 410 -16.00 3.61 4.47
C LEU A 410 -16.70 3.10 3.21
N TYR A 411 -16.04 2.28 2.38
CA TYR A 411 -16.60 1.81 1.10
C TYR A 411 -17.99 1.17 1.27
N LEU A 412 -18.12 0.11 2.09
CA LEU A 412 -19.41 -0.53 2.35
C LEU A 412 -20.36 0.35 3.17
N SER A 413 -19.85 1.02 4.20
CA SER A 413 -20.65 1.86 5.11
C SER A 413 -21.30 3.06 4.40
N SER A 414 -20.66 3.57 3.35
CA SER A 414 -21.19 4.66 2.52
C SER A 414 -22.52 4.29 1.85
N ALA A 415 -22.82 3.00 1.64
CA ALA A 415 -24.12 2.56 1.10
C ALA A 415 -25.28 2.97 2.01
N GLY A 416 -25.10 2.86 3.34
CA GLY A 416 -26.09 3.31 4.31
C GLY A 416 -26.29 4.83 4.28
N TYR A 417 -25.20 5.59 4.20
CA TYR A 417 -25.24 7.04 4.04
C TYR A 417 -25.98 7.47 2.76
N CYS A 418 -25.63 6.86 1.60
CA CYS A 418 -26.25 7.18 0.32
C CYS A 418 -27.76 6.91 0.31
N LEU A 419 -28.21 5.85 1.00
CA LEU A 419 -29.62 5.53 1.16
C LEU A 419 -30.35 6.59 2.02
N ILE A 420 -29.76 7.00 3.15
CA ILE A 420 -30.31 8.06 4.02
C ILE A 420 -30.37 9.39 3.26
N LEU A 421 -29.34 9.72 2.47
CA LEU A 421 -29.29 10.93 1.66
C LEU A 421 -30.37 10.94 0.57
N ALA A 422 -30.56 9.83 -0.15
CA ALA A 422 -31.62 9.70 -1.14
C ALA A 422 -33.01 9.86 -0.52
N TYR A 423 -33.22 9.28 0.67
CA TYR A 423 -34.43 9.49 1.45
C TYR A 423 -34.62 10.97 1.84
N ALA A 424 -33.57 11.64 2.32
CA ALA A 424 -33.63 13.06 2.70
C ALA A 424 -34.01 13.96 1.51
N VAL A 425 -33.45 13.71 0.32
CA VAL A 425 -33.84 14.40 -0.92
C VAL A 425 -35.30 14.17 -1.26
N GLY A 426 -35.78 12.93 -1.17
CA GLY A 426 -37.18 12.58 -1.37
C GLY A 426 -38.12 13.28 -0.38
N PHE A 427 -37.76 13.25 0.90
CA PHE A 427 -38.49 13.89 1.98
C PHE A 427 -38.61 15.41 1.77
N CYS A 428 -37.48 16.10 1.49
CA CYS A 428 -37.48 17.53 1.18
C CYS A 428 -38.31 17.85 -0.06
N SER A 429 -38.27 17.00 -1.09
CA SER A 429 -39.05 17.18 -2.32
C SER A 429 -40.56 17.08 -2.10
N CYS A 430 -41.00 16.31 -1.09
CA CYS A 430 -42.40 16.24 -0.69
C CYS A 430 -42.87 17.50 0.04
N HIS A 431 -42.05 18.03 0.95
CA HIS A 431 -42.41 19.13 1.85
C HIS A 431 -42.19 20.51 1.21
N TRP A 432 -41.12 20.69 0.43
CA TRP A 432 -40.77 21.97 -0.19
C TRP A 432 -41.23 22.03 -1.65
N LYS A 433 -42.54 21.84 -1.88
CA LYS A 433 -43.12 21.77 -3.24
C LYS A 433 -42.79 23.00 -4.10
N LYS A 434 -42.73 24.20 -3.51
CA LYS A 434 -42.37 25.46 -4.18
C LYS A 434 -40.91 25.50 -4.66
N HIS A 435 -40.00 24.76 -4.01
CA HIS A 435 -38.56 24.78 -4.28
C HIS A 435 -38.06 23.52 -5.01
N LYS A 436 -38.94 22.73 -5.64
CA LYS A 436 -38.56 21.50 -6.35
C LYS A 436 -37.50 21.70 -7.43
N ARG A 437 -37.52 22.82 -8.16
CA ARG A 437 -36.48 23.15 -9.16
C ARG A 437 -35.12 23.37 -8.51
N LEU A 438 -35.10 24.09 -7.38
CA LEU A 438 -33.89 24.32 -6.59
C LEU A 438 -33.34 23.00 -6.03
N LEU A 439 -34.21 22.15 -5.47
CA LEU A 439 -33.81 20.82 -4.98
C LEU A 439 -33.24 19.94 -6.10
N ARG A 440 -33.87 19.93 -7.28
CA ARG A 440 -33.34 19.22 -8.46
C ARG A 440 -31.96 19.73 -8.86
N ALA A 441 -31.79 21.05 -8.94
CA ALA A 441 -30.51 21.67 -9.24
C ALA A 441 -29.46 21.30 -8.18
N ALA A 442 -29.78 21.39 -6.89
CA ALA A 442 -28.90 21.02 -5.79
C ALA A 442 -28.48 19.54 -5.83
N THR A 443 -29.41 18.62 -6.11
CA THR A 443 -29.10 17.18 -6.26
C THR A 443 -28.17 16.93 -7.46
N LEU A 444 -28.41 17.58 -8.60
CA LEU A 444 -27.54 17.46 -9.77
C LEU A 444 -26.16 18.06 -9.52
N THR A 445 -26.09 19.23 -8.89
CA THR A 445 -24.82 19.86 -8.50
C THR A 445 -24.04 18.97 -7.55
N LEU A 446 -24.69 18.38 -6.54
CA LEU A 446 -24.03 17.45 -5.62
C LEU A 446 -23.46 16.22 -6.35
N LEU A 447 -24.23 15.63 -7.28
CA LEU A 447 -23.74 14.53 -8.12
C LEU A 447 -22.55 14.96 -8.99
N CYS A 448 -22.63 16.12 -9.65
CA CYS A 448 -21.52 16.64 -10.45
C CYS A 448 -20.27 16.91 -9.61
N VAL A 449 -20.41 17.49 -8.41
CA VAL A 449 -19.30 17.72 -7.48
C VAL A 449 -18.69 16.40 -7.03
N ASN A 450 -19.51 15.40 -6.70
CA ASN A 450 -19.03 14.07 -6.35
C ASN A 450 -18.28 13.41 -7.50
N VAL A 451 -18.82 13.42 -8.73
CA VAL A 451 -18.13 12.90 -9.92
C VAL A 451 -16.80 13.62 -10.15
N ALA A 452 -16.79 14.95 -10.13
CA ALA A 452 -15.58 15.74 -10.34
C ALA A 452 -14.54 15.49 -9.25
N ARG A 453 -14.97 15.40 -7.98
CA ARG A 453 -14.08 15.15 -6.85
C ARG A 453 -13.50 13.73 -6.88
N SER A 454 -14.31 12.74 -7.23
CA SER A 454 -13.89 11.36 -7.46
C SER A 454 -12.86 11.28 -8.58
N ALA A 455 -13.14 11.88 -9.73
CA ALA A 455 -12.18 11.94 -10.83
C ALA A 455 -10.88 12.64 -10.40
N GLN A 456 -10.94 13.81 -9.77
CA GLN A 456 -9.76 14.50 -9.28
C GLN A 456 -8.95 13.64 -8.28
N ARG A 457 -9.62 12.98 -7.33
CA ARG A 457 -8.95 12.11 -6.37
C ARG A 457 -8.31 10.92 -7.07
N SER A 458 -8.99 10.31 -8.05
CA SER A 458 -8.49 9.15 -8.80
C SER A 458 -7.24 9.49 -9.60
N GLN A 459 -7.16 10.71 -10.14
CA GLN A 459 -5.96 11.20 -10.80
C GLN A 459 -4.76 11.29 -9.86
N GLN A 460 -4.97 11.63 -8.57
CA GLN A 460 -3.89 11.69 -7.58
C GLN A 460 -3.31 10.29 -7.28
N TRP A 461 -4.07 9.23 -7.52
CA TRP A 461 -3.61 7.85 -7.36
C TRP A 461 -2.80 7.32 -8.55
N ARG A 462 -2.64 8.08 -9.64
CA ARG A 462 -1.88 7.64 -10.82
C ARG A 462 -0.38 7.47 -10.59
N SER A 463 0.21 8.24 -9.68
CA SER A 463 1.63 8.14 -9.34
C SER A 463 1.89 8.49 -7.88
N GLU A 464 2.94 7.90 -7.31
CA GLU A 464 3.37 8.17 -5.93
C GLU A 464 3.64 9.66 -5.69
N GLN A 465 4.19 10.35 -6.69
CA GLN A 465 4.42 11.79 -6.60
C GLN A 465 3.11 12.55 -6.36
N SER A 466 2.12 12.34 -7.22
CA SER A 466 0.84 13.04 -7.12
C SER A 466 0.09 12.66 -5.85
N LEU A 467 0.18 11.39 -5.44
CA LEU A 467 -0.49 10.88 -4.25
C LEU A 467 0.08 11.52 -2.98
N PHE A 468 1.39 11.46 -2.80
CA PHE A 468 2.05 11.99 -1.60
C PHE A 468 2.05 13.51 -1.56
N ALA A 469 2.18 14.19 -2.71
CA ALA A 469 2.07 15.65 -2.76
C ALA A 469 0.66 16.13 -2.38
N SER A 470 -0.40 15.43 -2.83
CA SER A 470 -1.77 15.79 -2.46
C SER A 470 -2.01 15.69 -0.95
N ALA A 471 -1.39 14.70 -0.29
CA ALA A 471 -1.52 14.47 1.14
C ALA A 471 -0.90 15.59 2.01
N LEU A 472 0.10 16.33 1.51
CA LEU A 472 0.68 17.46 2.25
C LEU A 472 -0.36 18.55 2.56
N SER A 473 -1.38 18.71 1.70
CA SER A 473 -2.44 19.70 1.91
C SER A 473 -3.47 19.29 2.96
N VAL A 474 -3.58 17.98 3.25
CA VAL A 474 -4.59 17.40 4.15
C VAL A 474 -3.98 17.03 5.50
N CYS A 475 -2.81 16.41 5.47
CA CYS A 475 -2.09 15.90 6.63
C CYS A 475 -0.67 16.51 6.69
N PRO A 476 -0.50 17.85 6.79
CA PRO A 476 0.80 18.50 6.79
C PRO A 476 1.67 18.12 8.00
N LEU A 477 1.09 17.56 9.05
CA LEU A 477 1.79 17.10 10.25
C LEU A 477 2.12 15.60 10.22
N ASN A 478 1.88 14.91 9.10
CA ASN A 478 2.19 13.49 8.98
C ASN A 478 3.66 13.28 8.54
N ALA A 479 4.47 12.74 9.44
CA ALA A 479 5.89 12.47 9.18
C ALA A 479 6.12 11.48 8.01
N LYS A 480 5.23 10.49 7.82
CA LYS A 480 5.31 9.51 6.72
C LYS A 480 5.03 10.16 5.37
N VAL A 481 4.13 11.15 5.30
CA VAL A 481 3.89 11.93 4.09
C VAL A 481 5.15 12.71 3.69
N HIS A 482 5.76 13.44 4.63
CA HIS A 482 7.01 14.18 4.37
C HIS A 482 8.14 13.24 3.96
N TYR A 483 8.31 12.11 4.65
CA TYR A 483 9.30 11.10 4.28
C TYR A 483 9.11 10.59 2.84
N ASN A 484 7.89 10.22 2.47
CA ASN A 484 7.61 9.69 1.14
C ASN A 484 7.77 10.74 0.03
N VAL A 485 7.43 12.01 0.29
CA VAL A 485 7.74 13.12 -0.64
C VAL A 485 9.25 13.33 -0.77
N GLY A 486 9.98 13.29 0.35
CA GLY A 486 11.44 13.37 0.37
C GLY A 486 12.11 12.24 -0.42
N LYS A 487 11.60 11.01 -0.29
CA LYS A 487 12.04 9.84 -1.04
C LYS A 487 11.85 10.04 -2.55
N ASN A 488 10.65 10.40 -2.99
CA ASN A 488 10.37 10.68 -4.40
C ASN A 488 11.26 11.78 -4.99
N LEU A 489 11.60 12.81 -4.21
CA LEU A 489 12.50 13.87 -4.66
C LEU A 489 13.95 13.39 -4.76
N ALA A 490 14.41 12.57 -3.81
CA ALA A 490 15.74 11.98 -3.83
C ALA A 490 15.92 11.03 -5.01
N ASP A 491 14.93 10.16 -5.28
CA ASP A 491 14.94 9.21 -6.40
C ASP A 491 15.01 9.91 -7.77
N ARG A 492 14.58 11.17 -7.85
CA ARG A 492 14.70 12.04 -9.03
C ARG A 492 15.96 12.91 -9.06
N GLY A 493 16.87 12.72 -8.11
CA GLY A 493 18.11 13.48 -7.99
C GLY A 493 17.97 14.86 -7.35
N ASN A 494 16.77 15.30 -6.94
CA ASN A 494 16.58 16.56 -6.24
C ASN A 494 16.85 16.41 -4.73
N GLN A 495 18.11 16.14 -4.40
CA GLN A 495 18.55 15.92 -3.03
C GLN A 495 18.29 17.14 -2.11
N SER A 496 18.36 18.37 -2.63
CA SER A 496 18.21 19.58 -1.81
C SER A 496 16.79 19.73 -1.28
N ALA A 497 15.79 19.48 -2.13
CA ALA A 497 14.40 19.47 -1.69
C ALA A 497 14.13 18.26 -0.77
N ALA A 498 14.71 17.09 -1.08
CA ALA A 498 14.55 15.88 -0.26
C ALA A 498 15.02 16.09 1.19
N VAL A 499 16.17 16.74 1.39
CA VAL A 499 16.71 17.06 2.73
C VAL A 499 15.70 17.88 3.56
N LYS A 500 15.04 18.87 2.96
CA LYS A 500 14.02 19.68 3.66
C LYS A 500 12.87 18.82 4.18
N TYR A 501 12.35 17.92 3.34
CA TYR A 501 11.25 17.04 3.71
C TYR A 501 11.67 15.95 4.71
N TYR A 502 12.86 15.38 4.58
CA TYR A 502 13.36 14.43 5.58
C TYR A 502 13.62 15.09 6.94
N ARG A 503 14.17 16.31 6.98
CA ARG A 503 14.31 17.07 8.23
C ARG A 503 12.95 17.32 8.89
N GLU A 504 11.93 17.67 8.09
CA GLU A 504 10.58 17.86 8.61
C GLU A 504 9.96 16.55 9.12
N ALA A 505 10.17 15.42 8.43
CA ALA A 505 9.74 14.10 8.89
C ALA A 505 10.38 13.73 10.24
N VAL A 506 11.69 13.97 10.42
CA VAL A 506 12.41 13.74 11.68
C VAL A 506 11.96 14.72 12.77
N ARG A 507 11.66 15.98 12.43
CA ARG A 507 11.13 16.97 13.36
C ARG A 507 9.75 16.57 13.89
N LEU A 508 8.87 16.12 13.01
CA LEU A 508 7.51 15.66 13.35
C LEU A 508 7.52 14.33 14.11
N HIS A 509 8.41 13.42 13.75
CA HIS A 509 8.59 12.14 14.44
C HIS A 509 10.08 11.87 14.72
N PRO A 510 10.61 12.31 15.88
CA PRO A 510 12.02 12.12 16.25
C PRO A 510 12.48 10.67 16.43
N LYS A 511 11.58 9.68 16.32
CA LYS A 511 11.92 8.25 16.33
C LYS A 511 11.88 7.61 14.93
N TYR A 512 11.74 8.41 13.86
CA TYR A 512 11.61 7.88 12.50
C TYR A 512 12.95 7.45 11.89
N VAL A 513 13.42 6.26 12.25
CA VAL A 513 14.76 5.77 11.87
C VAL A 513 14.99 5.66 10.37
N HIS A 514 13.95 5.36 9.57
CA HIS A 514 14.06 5.32 8.11
C HIS A 514 14.33 6.70 7.50
N ALA A 515 13.67 7.74 8.01
CA ALA A 515 13.93 9.12 7.59
C ALA A 515 15.34 9.56 8.01
N MET A 516 15.77 9.22 9.23
CA MET A 516 17.13 9.50 9.71
C MET A 516 18.19 8.84 8.83
N ASN A 517 18.00 7.56 8.46
CA ASN A 517 18.93 6.83 7.61
C ASN A 517 19.05 7.43 6.21
N ASN A 518 17.91 7.75 5.56
CA ASN A 518 17.93 8.32 4.22
C ASN A 518 18.50 9.75 4.21
N LEU A 519 18.17 10.55 5.22
CA LEU A 519 18.77 11.88 5.42
C LEU A 519 20.28 11.77 5.65
N GLY A 520 20.72 10.88 6.55
CA GLY A 520 22.12 10.62 6.82
C GLY A 520 22.90 10.18 5.59
N ASN A 521 22.30 9.37 4.71
CA ASN A 521 22.92 8.97 3.44
C ASN A 521 23.14 10.16 2.49
N ILE A 522 22.16 11.05 2.35
CA ILE A 522 22.29 12.25 1.50
C ILE A 522 23.31 13.23 2.09
N LEU A 523 23.29 13.44 3.41
CA LEU A 523 24.25 14.32 4.10
C LEU A 523 25.68 13.80 3.96
N LYS A 524 25.87 12.47 4.02
CA LYS A 524 27.17 11.83 3.73
C LYS A 524 27.66 12.15 2.32
N GLU A 525 26.80 12.04 1.30
CA GLU A 525 27.14 12.36 -0.10
C GLU A 525 27.48 13.85 -0.29
N ARG A 526 26.90 14.73 0.54
CA ARG A 526 27.19 16.17 0.59
C ARG A 526 28.41 16.55 1.45
N ASN A 527 29.10 15.57 2.01
CA ASN A 527 30.21 15.76 2.96
C ASN A 527 29.80 16.49 4.27
N GLU A 528 28.51 16.49 4.62
CA GLU A 528 27.96 17.01 5.88
C GLU A 528 28.04 15.92 6.98
N LEU A 529 29.25 15.38 7.19
CA LEU A 529 29.48 14.14 7.93
C LEU A 529 29.08 14.18 9.42
N LYS A 530 29.17 15.34 10.08
CA LYS A 530 28.86 15.48 11.51
C LYS A 530 27.36 15.31 11.80
N GLU A 531 26.49 15.97 11.01
CA GLU A 531 25.03 15.81 11.15
C GLU A 531 24.62 14.38 10.79
N ALA A 532 25.21 13.80 9.74
CA ALA A 532 24.97 12.41 9.36
C ALA A 532 25.32 11.42 10.50
N GLU A 533 26.45 11.60 11.18
CA GLU A 533 26.85 10.76 12.32
C GLU A 533 25.84 10.85 13.47
N VAL A 534 25.38 12.05 13.82
CA VAL A 534 24.38 12.26 14.90
C VAL A 534 23.07 11.55 14.55
N LEU A 535 22.56 11.74 13.34
CA LEU A 535 21.30 11.13 12.90
C LEU A 535 21.39 9.60 12.86
N LEU A 536 22.46 9.05 12.29
CA LEU A 536 22.65 7.60 12.18
C LEU A 536 22.90 6.96 13.55
N SER A 537 23.62 7.64 14.45
CA SER A 537 23.79 7.19 15.83
C SER A 537 22.44 7.16 16.58
N ALA A 538 21.61 8.18 16.40
CA ALA A 538 20.25 8.19 16.95
C ALA A 538 19.41 7.04 16.39
N ALA A 539 19.47 6.80 15.07
CA ALA A 539 18.72 5.73 14.42
C ALA A 539 19.05 4.34 15.00
N VAL A 540 20.34 4.03 15.18
CA VAL A 540 20.76 2.73 15.74
C VAL A 540 20.51 2.59 17.24
N ASN A 541 20.45 3.70 17.98
CA ASN A 541 20.05 3.69 19.39
C ASN A 541 18.55 3.42 19.55
N ILE A 542 17.72 3.95 18.65
CA ILE A 542 16.26 3.74 18.64
C ILE A 542 15.93 2.34 18.14
N GLN A 543 16.57 1.91 17.05
CA GLN A 543 16.35 0.60 16.43
C GLN A 543 17.71 -0.11 16.20
N PRO A 544 18.21 -0.85 17.21
CA PRO A 544 19.50 -1.53 17.12
C PRO A 544 19.59 -2.57 16.00
N ASP A 545 18.49 -3.23 15.63
CA ASP A 545 18.48 -4.25 14.58
C ASP A 545 18.48 -3.69 13.15
N PHE A 546 18.50 -2.36 12.98
CA PHE A 546 18.51 -1.72 11.67
C PHE A 546 19.91 -1.75 11.03
N ALA A 547 20.27 -2.89 10.45
CA ALA A 547 21.60 -3.16 9.89
C ALA A 547 22.09 -2.10 8.86
N ALA A 548 21.20 -1.54 8.05
CA ALA A 548 21.58 -0.53 7.06
C ALA A 548 22.05 0.79 7.70
N ALA A 549 21.43 1.20 8.81
CA ALA A 549 21.85 2.38 9.56
C ALA A 549 23.23 2.18 10.21
N TRP A 550 23.52 0.99 10.74
CA TRP A 550 24.85 0.64 11.24
C TRP A 550 25.93 0.69 10.15
N MET A 551 25.66 0.14 8.96
CA MET A 551 26.61 0.21 7.85
C MET A 551 26.86 1.67 7.43
N ASN A 552 25.81 2.47 7.29
CA ASN A 552 25.93 3.88 6.94
C ASN A 552 26.67 4.68 8.02
N LEU A 553 26.44 4.38 9.30
CA LEU A 553 27.16 4.98 10.42
C LEU A 553 28.66 4.65 10.33
N GLY A 554 29.00 3.40 10.04
CA GLY A 554 30.39 2.97 9.83
C GLY A 554 31.08 3.71 8.69
N ILE A 555 30.39 3.94 7.56
CA ILE A 555 30.94 4.69 6.42
C ILE A 555 31.23 6.15 6.81
N VAL A 556 30.29 6.78 7.52
CA VAL A 556 30.45 8.17 7.99
C VAL A 556 31.58 8.27 9.00
N GLN A 557 31.66 7.34 9.96
CA GLN A 557 32.73 7.28 10.97
C GLN A 557 34.10 7.04 10.33
N ASN A 558 34.19 6.17 9.32
CA ASN A 558 35.43 5.96 8.56
C ASN A 558 35.88 7.26 7.88
N SER A 559 34.94 7.97 7.24
CA SER A 559 35.20 9.26 6.57
C SER A 559 35.65 10.35 7.57
N LEU A 560 35.18 10.27 8.82
CA LEU A 560 35.61 11.12 9.94
C LEU A 560 36.90 10.63 10.62
N LYS A 561 37.55 9.58 10.11
CA LYS A 561 38.74 8.93 10.67
C LYS A 561 38.55 8.36 12.09
N LYS A 562 37.31 8.02 12.46
CA LYS A 562 36.96 7.36 13.73
C LYS A 562 36.97 5.84 13.53
N PHE A 563 38.14 5.29 13.22
CA PHE A 563 38.29 3.92 12.71
C PHE A 563 37.75 2.83 13.66
N ASP A 564 38.04 2.93 14.96
CA ASP A 564 37.57 1.94 15.95
C ASP A 564 36.03 1.87 16.03
N LYS A 565 35.39 3.05 15.97
CA LYS A 565 33.91 3.13 15.96
C LYS A 565 33.34 2.60 14.66
N ALA A 566 33.98 2.90 13.53
CA ALA A 566 33.57 2.40 12.23
C ALA A 566 33.60 0.86 12.16
N GLU A 567 34.68 0.25 12.67
CA GLU A 567 34.81 -1.21 12.76
C GLU A 567 33.67 -1.82 13.59
N GLN A 568 33.39 -1.27 14.77
CA GLN A 568 32.29 -1.71 15.62
C GLN A 568 30.92 -1.59 14.91
N SER A 569 30.68 -0.48 14.22
CA SER A 569 29.46 -0.24 13.47
C SER A 569 29.27 -1.27 12.34
N TYR A 570 30.33 -1.60 11.59
CA TYR A 570 30.25 -2.64 10.55
C TYR A 570 30.00 -4.03 11.14
N TRP A 571 30.65 -4.39 12.25
CA TRP A 571 30.38 -5.66 12.92
C TRP A 571 28.96 -5.76 13.46
N ASN A 572 28.39 -4.66 13.98
CA ASN A 572 26.98 -4.61 14.36
C ASN A 572 26.05 -4.80 13.15
N ALA A 573 26.33 -4.13 12.02
CA ALA A 573 25.56 -4.34 10.79
C ALA A 573 25.57 -5.81 10.35
N ILE A 574 26.73 -6.47 10.37
CA ILE A 574 26.90 -7.90 10.03
C ILE A 574 26.20 -8.80 11.06
N ARG A 575 26.24 -8.44 12.35
CA ARG A 575 25.55 -9.17 13.42
C ARG A 575 24.04 -9.22 13.17
N PHE A 576 23.43 -8.09 12.82
CA PHE A 576 21.99 -8.01 12.55
C PHE A 576 21.61 -8.51 11.14
N ARG A 577 22.52 -8.42 10.16
CA ARG A 577 22.35 -8.99 8.82
C ARG A 577 23.58 -9.79 8.41
N LYS A 578 23.54 -11.11 8.67
CA LYS A 578 24.68 -12.02 8.38
C LYS A 578 25.09 -12.05 6.91
N LYS A 579 24.14 -12.01 5.97
CA LYS A 579 24.39 -11.99 4.52
C LYS A 579 24.41 -10.54 4.03
N TYR A 580 25.52 -9.81 4.26
CA TYR A 580 25.64 -8.41 3.90
C TYR A 580 26.95 -8.10 3.15
N PRO A 581 27.05 -8.46 1.85
CA PRO A 581 28.28 -8.35 1.07
C PRO A 581 28.84 -6.92 1.03
N ASP A 582 27.99 -5.91 0.84
CA ASP A 582 28.41 -4.50 0.79
C ASP A 582 29.02 -4.02 2.12
N CYS A 583 28.57 -4.58 3.25
CA CYS A 583 29.14 -4.25 4.56
C CYS A 583 30.54 -4.85 4.72
N TYR A 584 30.74 -6.10 4.29
CA TYR A 584 32.07 -6.72 4.23
C TYR A 584 33.01 -5.97 3.28
N TYR A 585 32.49 -5.47 2.15
CA TYR A 585 33.26 -4.62 1.24
C TYR A 585 33.76 -3.34 1.92
N ASN A 586 32.88 -2.65 2.63
CA ASN A 586 33.23 -1.44 3.36
C ASN A 586 34.18 -1.71 4.55
N LEU A 587 34.03 -2.85 5.23
CA LEU A 587 34.95 -3.30 6.27
C LEU A 587 36.35 -3.57 5.70
N GLY A 588 36.44 -4.19 4.52
CA GLY A 588 37.73 -4.38 3.85
C GLY A 588 38.40 -3.06 3.45
N ARG A 589 37.61 -2.07 3.02
CA ARG A 589 38.12 -0.71 2.77
C ARG A 589 38.66 -0.05 4.04
N LEU A 590 37.94 -0.16 5.16
CA LEU A 590 38.43 0.31 6.46
C LEU A 590 39.77 -0.35 6.84
N TYR A 591 39.90 -1.67 6.68
CA TYR A 591 41.14 -2.36 6.98
C TYR A 591 42.29 -1.98 6.05
N ALA A 592 42.01 -1.71 4.78
CA ALA A 592 42.99 -1.18 3.85
C ALA A 592 43.46 0.23 4.27
N ASP A 593 42.55 1.11 4.70
CA ASP A 593 42.87 2.45 5.22
C ASP A 593 43.74 2.37 6.51
N LEU A 594 43.62 1.28 7.28
CA LEU A 594 44.43 0.96 8.46
C LEU A 594 45.73 0.18 8.16
N ASN A 595 46.04 -0.09 6.88
CA ASN A 595 47.15 -0.96 6.46
C ASN A 595 47.08 -2.41 6.96
N ARG A 596 45.91 -2.89 7.41
CA ARG A 596 45.66 -4.27 7.84
C ARG A 596 45.32 -5.15 6.62
N SER A 597 46.33 -5.41 5.79
CA SER A 597 46.15 -6.05 4.47
C SER A 597 45.50 -7.43 4.51
N ILE A 598 45.86 -8.27 5.50
CA ILE A 598 45.28 -9.62 5.64
C ILE A 598 43.78 -9.54 5.97
N ASP A 599 43.41 -8.65 6.89
CA ASP A 599 42.01 -8.46 7.29
C ASP A 599 41.18 -7.89 6.14
N ALA A 600 41.76 -6.95 5.37
CA ALA A 600 41.12 -6.41 4.17
C ALA A 600 40.82 -7.49 3.13
N LEU A 601 41.79 -8.36 2.84
CA LEU A 601 41.60 -9.50 1.93
C LEU A 601 40.53 -10.47 2.43
N ASN A 602 40.53 -10.80 3.72
CA ASN A 602 39.53 -11.69 4.31
C ASN A 602 38.12 -11.08 4.23
N ALA A 603 37.98 -9.78 4.50
CA ALA A 603 36.71 -9.08 4.40
C ALA A 603 36.20 -9.03 2.95
N TRP A 604 37.03 -8.68 1.97
CA TRP A 604 36.64 -8.70 0.57
C TRP A 604 36.34 -10.10 0.04
N ARG A 605 37.06 -11.13 0.50
CA ARG A 605 36.75 -12.53 0.18
C ARG A 605 35.38 -12.94 0.72
N ASN A 606 35.03 -12.53 1.94
CA ASN A 606 33.67 -12.75 2.47
C ASN A 606 32.61 -12.04 1.62
N ALA A 607 32.89 -10.81 1.15
CA ALA A 607 31.97 -10.10 0.26
C ALA A 607 31.76 -10.86 -1.06
N THR A 608 32.82 -11.38 -1.68
CA THR A 608 32.71 -12.14 -2.94
C THR A 608 32.14 -13.55 -2.76
N MET A 609 32.35 -14.19 -1.61
CA MET A 609 31.67 -15.45 -1.28
C MET A 609 30.16 -15.27 -1.15
N LEU A 610 29.70 -14.16 -0.56
CA LEU A 610 28.28 -13.84 -0.42
C LEU A 610 27.67 -13.33 -1.74
N LYS A 611 28.46 -12.62 -2.53
CA LYS A 611 28.06 -12.04 -3.82
C LYS A 611 29.20 -12.23 -4.85
N PRO A 612 29.21 -13.36 -5.59
CA PRO A 612 30.28 -13.68 -6.53
C PRO A 612 30.52 -12.63 -7.62
N ASP A 613 29.48 -11.89 -8.00
CA ASP A 613 29.51 -10.80 -8.98
C ASP A 613 29.92 -9.43 -8.39
N HIS A 614 30.42 -9.39 -7.15
CA HIS A 614 30.86 -8.14 -6.50
C HIS A 614 32.21 -7.63 -7.05
N SER A 615 32.18 -7.06 -8.26
CA SER A 615 33.34 -6.55 -9.00
C SER A 615 34.33 -5.71 -8.17
N LEU A 616 33.83 -4.71 -7.42
CA LEU A 616 34.69 -3.81 -6.64
C LEU A 616 35.52 -4.53 -5.57
N ALA A 617 35.01 -5.61 -4.99
CA ALA A 617 35.72 -6.38 -3.97
C ALA A 617 36.82 -7.24 -4.62
N TRP A 618 36.52 -7.89 -5.74
CA TRP A 618 37.53 -8.59 -6.55
C TRP A 618 38.66 -7.67 -6.98
N ASN A 619 38.32 -6.52 -7.57
CA ASN A 619 39.30 -5.56 -8.05
C ASN A 619 40.19 -5.03 -6.91
N ASN A 620 39.60 -4.70 -5.75
CA ASN A 620 40.36 -4.25 -4.59
C ASN A 620 41.31 -5.31 -4.03
N MET A 621 40.94 -6.60 -4.04
CA MET A 621 41.86 -7.68 -3.66
C MET A 621 43.07 -7.76 -4.59
N VAL A 622 42.85 -7.66 -5.91
CA VAL A 622 43.95 -7.67 -6.90
C VAL A 622 44.88 -6.48 -6.69
N ILE A 623 44.33 -5.27 -6.53
CA ILE A 623 45.11 -4.05 -6.29
C ILE A 623 45.90 -4.13 -4.99
N LEU A 624 45.31 -4.63 -3.90
CA LEU A 624 46.00 -4.75 -2.62
C LEU A 624 47.15 -5.75 -2.68
N LEU A 625 46.95 -6.92 -3.33
CA LEU A 625 48.01 -7.90 -3.52
C LEU A 625 49.12 -7.39 -4.44
N ASP A 626 48.77 -6.61 -5.47
CA ASP A 626 49.74 -5.93 -6.32
C ASP A 626 50.61 -4.93 -5.52
N ASN A 627 49.96 -4.10 -4.70
CA ASN A 627 50.64 -3.08 -3.89
C ASN A 627 51.51 -3.70 -2.77
N THR A 628 51.14 -4.88 -2.27
CA THR A 628 51.92 -5.63 -1.26
C THR A 628 52.98 -6.54 -1.88
N GLY A 629 53.10 -6.57 -3.22
CA GLY A 629 54.11 -7.35 -3.94
C GLY A 629 53.79 -8.83 -4.10
N ASN A 630 52.62 -9.30 -3.65
CA ASN A 630 52.21 -10.70 -3.76
C ASN A 630 51.57 -10.99 -5.13
N LEU A 631 52.38 -10.83 -6.18
CA LEU A 631 51.93 -10.85 -7.57
C LEU A 631 51.32 -12.19 -8.00
N ALA A 632 51.85 -13.31 -7.51
CA ALA A 632 51.34 -14.65 -7.83
C ALA A 632 49.90 -14.85 -7.35
N GLN A 633 49.61 -14.40 -6.12
CA GLN A 633 48.25 -14.45 -5.58
C GLN A 633 47.32 -13.44 -6.27
N ALA A 634 47.83 -12.24 -6.61
CA ALA A 634 47.06 -11.25 -7.36
C ALA A 634 46.62 -11.79 -8.73
N GLU A 635 47.51 -12.50 -9.43
CA GLU A 635 47.20 -13.16 -10.70
C GLU A 635 46.11 -14.23 -10.53
N LEU A 636 46.26 -15.10 -9.53
CA LEU A 636 45.30 -16.17 -9.26
C LEU A 636 43.90 -15.60 -9.01
N ILE A 637 43.79 -14.63 -8.09
CA ILE A 637 42.53 -13.97 -7.73
C ILE A 637 41.93 -13.25 -8.94
N GLY A 638 42.74 -12.53 -9.71
CA GLY A 638 42.26 -11.84 -10.92
C GLY A 638 41.72 -12.81 -11.97
N LYS A 639 42.39 -13.94 -12.20
CA LYS A 639 41.93 -14.99 -13.12
C LYS A 639 40.66 -15.67 -12.62
N GLU A 640 40.54 -15.94 -11.32
CA GLU A 640 39.30 -16.45 -10.72
C GLU A 640 38.13 -15.47 -10.88
N ALA A 641 38.36 -14.19 -10.59
CA ALA A 641 37.35 -13.15 -10.73
C ALA A 641 36.84 -13.05 -12.18
N LEU A 642 37.73 -13.11 -13.18
CA LEU A 642 37.35 -13.05 -14.60
C LEU A 642 36.68 -14.33 -15.12
N LYS A 643 36.81 -15.48 -14.45
CA LYS A 643 35.95 -16.65 -14.77
C LYS A 643 34.48 -16.38 -14.44
N ILE A 644 34.23 -15.61 -13.38
CA ILE A 644 32.89 -15.23 -12.93
C ILE A 644 32.39 -13.98 -13.68
N LEU A 645 33.29 -13.01 -13.89
CA LEU A 645 33.02 -11.69 -14.47
C LEU A 645 33.84 -11.47 -15.75
N PRO A 646 33.58 -12.22 -16.84
CA PRO A 646 34.43 -12.23 -18.03
C PRO A 646 34.45 -10.92 -18.83
N LYS A 647 33.55 -9.97 -18.53
CA LYS A 647 33.45 -8.66 -19.20
C LYS A 647 33.84 -7.49 -18.29
N ASP A 648 34.43 -7.76 -17.12
CA ASP A 648 34.81 -6.69 -16.21
C ASP A 648 36.15 -6.06 -16.62
N HIS A 649 36.08 -4.89 -17.26
CA HIS A 649 37.27 -4.20 -17.74
C HIS A 649 38.16 -3.64 -16.63
N THR A 650 37.63 -3.43 -15.41
CA THR A 650 38.42 -2.91 -14.27
C THR A 650 39.34 -3.99 -13.72
N ILE A 651 38.83 -5.21 -13.58
CA ILE A 651 39.60 -6.37 -13.14
C ILE A 651 40.62 -6.76 -14.22
N MET A 652 40.24 -6.72 -15.50
CA MET A 652 41.18 -6.94 -16.62
C MET A 652 42.35 -5.96 -16.57
N PHE A 653 42.07 -4.67 -16.38
CA PHE A 653 43.10 -3.64 -16.26
C PHE A 653 44.04 -3.91 -15.07
N SER A 654 43.49 -4.20 -13.89
CA SER A 654 44.30 -4.49 -12.69
C SER A 654 45.14 -5.76 -12.85
N LEU A 655 44.58 -6.84 -13.41
CA LEU A 655 45.29 -8.08 -13.70
C LEU A 655 46.38 -7.87 -14.77
N ALA A 656 46.12 -7.05 -15.80
CA ALA A 656 47.12 -6.73 -16.81
C ALA A 656 48.35 -6.04 -16.21
N ASN A 657 48.15 -5.11 -15.26
CA ASN A 657 49.26 -4.48 -14.52
C ASN A 657 50.10 -5.52 -13.77
N VAL A 658 49.46 -6.45 -13.05
CA VAL A 658 50.12 -7.54 -12.31
C VAL A 658 50.96 -8.42 -13.25
N LEU A 659 50.37 -8.88 -14.35
CA LEU A 659 51.05 -9.72 -15.35
C LEU A 659 52.23 -8.99 -16.01
N GLY A 660 52.09 -7.69 -16.25
CA GLY A 660 53.17 -6.85 -16.78
C GLY A 660 54.35 -6.73 -15.81
N LYS A 661 54.08 -6.66 -14.50
CA LYS A 661 55.13 -6.68 -13.46
C LYS A 661 55.84 -8.03 -13.38
N GLN A 662 55.14 -9.13 -13.65
CA GLN A 662 55.70 -10.48 -13.75
C GLN A 662 56.36 -10.79 -15.11
N GLU A 663 56.48 -9.81 -16.01
CA GLU A 663 57.06 -9.96 -17.36
C GLU A 663 56.29 -10.91 -18.30
N LYS A 664 55.03 -11.24 -17.97
CA LYS A 664 54.10 -11.98 -18.83
C LYS A 664 53.47 -11.06 -19.87
N TYR A 665 54.31 -10.46 -20.70
CA TYR A 665 53.93 -9.31 -21.53
C TYR A 665 52.80 -9.60 -22.54
N LYS A 666 52.79 -10.78 -23.17
CA LYS A 666 51.73 -11.18 -24.13
C LYS A 666 50.36 -11.32 -23.47
N GLU A 667 50.28 -11.96 -22.30
CA GLU A 667 49.04 -12.10 -21.56
C GLU A 667 48.54 -10.73 -21.06
N SER A 668 49.45 -9.90 -20.53
CA SER A 668 49.15 -8.54 -20.10
C SER A 668 48.58 -7.68 -21.23
N GLU A 669 49.22 -7.69 -22.41
CA GLU A 669 48.72 -7.00 -23.62
C GLU A 669 47.31 -7.46 -23.98
N GLY A 670 47.04 -8.77 -23.97
CA GLY A 670 45.71 -9.32 -24.23
C GLY A 670 44.63 -8.77 -23.31
N PHE A 671 44.90 -8.68 -22.01
CA PHE A 671 43.94 -8.12 -21.04
C PHE A 671 43.73 -6.61 -21.22
N PHE A 672 44.79 -5.83 -21.46
CA PHE A 672 44.63 -4.39 -21.76
C PHE A 672 43.81 -4.15 -23.01
N LEU A 673 44.07 -4.89 -24.10
CA LEU A 673 43.33 -4.74 -25.35
C LEU A 673 41.85 -5.14 -25.19
N ASN A 674 41.56 -6.19 -24.42
CA ASN A 674 40.19 -6.57 -24.10
C ASN A 674 39.48 -5.52 -23.25
N ALA A 675 40.17 -4.94 -22.26
CA ALA A 675 39.62 -3.84 -21.46
C ALA A 675 39.32 -2.61 -22.34
N LEU A 676 40.22 -2.26 -23.27
CA LEU A 676 40.03 -1.16 -24.23
C LEU A 676 38.94 -1.44 -25.26
N LYS A 677 38.70 -2.71 -25.63
CA LYS A 677 37.59 -3.09 -26.50
C LYS A 677 36.23 -2.79 -25.85
N ILE A 678 36.16 -2.91 -24.52
CA ILE A 678 34.95 -2.60 -23.74
C ILE A 678 34.86 -1.10 -23.46
N ASN A 679 35.97 -0.47 -23.06
CA ASN A 679 36.03 0.96 -22.77
C ASN A 679 37.25 1.62 -23.46
N PRO A 680 37.08 2.13 -24.70
CA PRO A 680 38.20 2.62 -25.52
C PRO A 680 38.84 3.92 -25.04
N ASN A 681 38.10 4.76 -24.32
CA ASN A 681 38.52 6.15 -24.02
C ASN A 681 39.06 6.32 -22.60
N VAL A 682 39.76 5.30 -22.07
CA VAL A 682 40.33 5.33 -20.72
C VAL A 682 41.80 5.69 -20.79
N ALA A 683 42.13 6.95 -20.47
CA ALA A 683 43.50 7.47 -20.51
C ALA A 683 44.49 6.62 -19.70
N SER A 684 44.11 6.19 -18.50
CA SER A 684 44.95 5.35 -17.63
C SER A 684 45.25 3.96 -18.22
N CYS A 685 44.30 3.39 -18.97
CA CYS A 685 44.49 2.11 -19.67
C CYS A 685 45.51 2.25 -20.79
N HIS A 686 45.41 3.30 -21.60
CA HIS A 686 46.41 3.62 -22.62
C HIS A 686 47.79 3.91 -22.01
N GLY A 687 47.84 4.66 -20.90
CA GLY A 687 49.08 5.00 -20.21
C GLY A 687 49.81 3.75 -19.69
N ASN A 688 49.10 2.83 -19.02
CA ASN A 688 49.71 1.61 -18.50
C ASN A 688 50.06 0.59 -19.59
N LEU A 689 49.28 0.50 -20.67
CA LEU A 689 49.65 -0.29 -21.84
C LEU A 689 50.92 0.28 -22.51
N ALA A 690 51.09 1.61 -22.53
CA ALA A 690 52.32 2.23 -23.01
C ALA A 690 53.53 1.88 -22.12
N VAL A 691 53.34 1.87 -20.79
CA VAL A 691 54.36 1.42 -19.82
C VAL A 691 54.74 -0.04 -20.06
N LEU A 692 53.75 -0.91 -20.29
CA LEU A 692 53.99 -2.31 -20.65
C LEU A 692 54.85 -2.43 -21.90
N TYR A 693 54.49 -1.74 -22.98
CA TYR A 693 55.26 -1.75 -24.22
C TYR A 693 56.66 -1.16 -24.08
N HIS A 694 56.81 -0.11 -23.27
CA HIS A 694 58.10 0.49 -22.99
C HIS A 694 59.02 -0.52 -22.27
N ARG A 695 58.50 -1.24 -21.27
CA ARG A 695 59.24 -2.32 -20.56
C ARG A 695 59.55 -3.51 -21.46
N TRP A 696 58.62 -3.89 -22.32
CA TRP A 696 58.78 -4.99 -23.28
C TRP A 696 59.71 -4.65 -24.46
N GLY A 697 60.05 -3.37 -24.66
CA GLY A 697 60.91 -2.91 -25.76
C GLY A 697 60.18 -2.63 -27.08
N LYS A 698 58.85 -2.67 -27.11
CA LYS A 698 58.01 -2.27 -28.26
C LYS A 698 57.85 -0.74 -28.31
N LEU A 699 58.94 -0.03 -28.57
CA LEU A 699 59.05 1.43 -28.35
C LEU A 699 58.06 2.27 -29.20
N ASP A 700 57.80 1.89 -30.44
CA ASP A 700 56.88 2.63 -31.32
C ASP A 700 55.42 2.54 -30.83
N LEU A 701 55.01 1.34 -30.38
CA LEU A 701 53.70 1.13 -29.77
C LEU A 701 53.59 1.87 -28.43
N ALA A 702 54.65 1.84 -27.62
CA ALA A 702 54.71 2.62 -26.38
C ALA A 702 54.48 4.11 -26.66
N LYS A 703 55.20 4.69 -27.64
CA LYS A 703 55.03 6.09 -28.05
C LYS A 703 53.59 6.41 -28.43
N ARG A 704 52.98 5.59 -29.29
CA ARG A 704 51.59 5.78 -29.75
C ARG A 704 50.60 5.80 -28.59
N HIS A 705 50.74 4.87 -27.64
CA HIS A 705 49.82 4.77 -26.50
C HIS A 705 50.06 5.87 -25.44
N TYR A 706 51.30 6.33 -25.24
CA TYR A 706 51.57 7.51 -24.41
C TYR A 706 50.91 8.77 -24.99
N GLU A 707 51.03 9.00 -26.30
CA GLU A 707 50.41 10.13 -26.98
C GLU A 707 48.88 10.07 -26.91
N LEU A 708 48.30 8.88 -27.07
CA LEU A 708 46.85 8.68 -26.97
C LEU A 708 46.35 8.90 -25.53
N SER A 709 47.07 8.40 -24.54
CA SER A 709 46.77 8.64 -23.12
C SER A 709 46.76 10.13 -22.79
N LEU A 710 47.82 10.86 -23.19
CA LEU A 710 47.94 12.32 -22.95
C LEU A 710 46.97 13.16 -23.79
N ARG A 711 46.48 12.63 -24.91
CA ARG A 711 45.40 13.26 -25.69
C ARG A 711 44.06 13.14 -24.97
N LEU A 712 43.79 11.97 -24.36
CA LEU A 712 42.57 11.73 -23.60
C LEU A 712 42.57 12.48 -22.26
N ASP A 713 43.71 12.50 -21.58
CA ASP A 713 43.92 13.25 -20.34
C ASP A 713 45.35 13.83 -20.30
N PRO A 714 45.52 15.14 -20.58
CA PRO A 714 46.82 15.81 -20.51
C PRO A 714 47.48 15.78 -19.12
N SER A 715 46.68 15.54 -18.07
CA SER A 715 47.12 15.46 -16.68
C SER A 715 47.34 14.02 -16.18
N ALA A 716 47.27 13.03 -17.07
CA ALA A 716 47.39 11.62 -16.73
C ALA A 716 48.64 11.33 -15.86
N PRO A 717 48.47 10.93 -14.58
CA PRO A 717 49.56 10.81 -13.64
C PRO A 717 50.67 9.86 -14.11
N GLY A 718 51.92 10.26 -14.00
CA GLY A 718 53.10 9.44 -14.35
C GLY A 718 53.29 9.18 -15.85
N THR A 719 52.29 9.49 -16.69
CA THR A 719 52.32 9.17 -18.13
C THR A 719 53.28 10.11 -18.86
N LYS A 720 53.28 11.40 -18.52
CA LYS A 720 54.16 12.41 -19.13
C LYS A 720 55.63 12.15 -18.79
N GLU A 721 55.92 11.82 -17.54
CA GLU A 721 57.26 11.48 -17.06
C GLU A 721 57.79 10.23 -17.78
N ASN A 722 57.00 9.16 -17.81
CA ASN A 722 57.35 7.92 -18.52
C ASN A 722 57.52 8.12 -20.03
N TYR A 723 56.71 8.99 -20.66
CA TYR A 723 56.87 9.31 -22.07
C TYR A 723 58.16 10.09 -22.34
N ASN A 724 58.52 11.06 -21.49
CA ASN A 724 59.77 11.79 -21.60
C ASN A 724 60.99 10.88 -21.46
N MET A 725 60.93 9.86 -20.58
CA MET A 725 61.97 8.84 -20.48
C MET A 725 62.11 8.03 -21.78
N LEU A 726 60.98 7.64 -22.39
CA LEU A 726 60.98 6.95 -23.68
C LEU A 726 61.61 7.83 -24.78
N LYS A 727 61.26 9.12 -24.85
CA LYS A 727 61.81 10.06 -25.84
C LYS A 727 63.33 10.15 -25.75
N ARG A 728 63.88 10.35 -24.54
CA ARG A 728 65.34 10.37 -24.31
C ARG A 728 66.00 9.07 -24.78
N LYS A 729 65.37 7.92 -24.49
CA LYS A 729 65.87 6.60 -24.91
C LYS A 729 65.86 6.43 -26.44
N LEU A 730 64.83 6.93 -27.13
CA LEU A 730 64.75 6.92 -28.59
C LEU A 730 65.79 7.83 -29.23
N GLU A 731 66.01 9.03 -28.68
CA GLU A 731 67.04 9.98 -29.13
C GLU A 731 68.46 9.40 -28.98
N LEU A 732 68.76 8.75 -27.85
CA LEU A 732 70.03 8.05 -27.64
C LEU A 732 70.25 6.91 -28.65
N ARG A 733 69.18 6.16 -28.98
CA ARG A 733 69.23 5.08 -29.97
C ARG A 733 69.47 5.61 -31.39
N GLN A 734 68.91 6.76 -31.73
CA GLN A 734 69.16 7.42 -33.02
C GLN A 734 70.61 7.93 -33.14
N ARG A 735 71.21 8.39 -32.04
CA ARG A 735 72.62 8.83 -31.99
C ARG A 735 73.67 7.71 -31.99
N THR A 736 73.26 6.46 -31.77
CA THR A 736 74.15 5.28 -31.76
C THR A 736 74.05 4.43 -33.02
N VAL A 737 73.07 4.72 -33.89
CA VAL A 737 72.79 3.97 -35.14
C VAL A 737 73.03 4.84 -36.39
N GLY A 738 73.16 6.16 -36.23
CA GLY A 738 73.71 7.07 -37.25
C GLY A 738 75.17 7.37 -36.95
#